data_AF-A8TY69-F1
#
_entry.id   AF-A8TY69-F1
#
_cell.length_a   1.000
_cell.length_b   1.000
_cell.length_c   1.000
_cell.angle_alpha   90.00
_cell.angle_beta   90.00
_cell.angle_gamma   90.00
#
_symmetry.space_group_name_H-M   'P 1'
#
loop_
_entity.id
_entity.type
_entity.pdbx_description
1 polymer ?
#
loop_
_entity_poly.entity_id
_entity_poly.type
_entity_poly.pdbx_seq_one_letter_code
_entity_poly.pdbx_strand_id
1 'polypeptide(L)'
;MARRGLLNDAERRELFEIPRHEAGLIRHYTLSANDIEVAIGRYGAVNRLGFGVQLCLLRHPGFGLRVDEKVPEELLAYIAYQLGVSPRSFDRYGRRSQTRQDHGRQIASLLGLRAFVRDDVTRIIEAAGAAAWSTDKGLPIVTAVVDALRADRIILPSPDTIERTGLAGRARARKLAAALLASALDERQRSRIDALLVNDPALRSSPLSWLRDMPESPSTGNLNDLLDRLAYVRDIGLDPSIADLVHEYRFRQFVREGSVAPAFLLSDYAQNRRRATLAAVMLDLETRIADAAISMFDKLVGSLFTRARRGQERRYQATTRDVGQLMRLFGRTIDALTAARDSDDDPVALVDEAVGWHRLLAARPQVEALAELTGEDMLVAAAGKYATLRRFAPAFLAAFTFKASAGGKTLIKAVELLRDLNRRNRRQVPDDAPMPFRGRRWRQLVREGGTIDRRLYETAVLATLRDGLRAGDVWVDGTRNYRRFDAYLLPKQQAAAAAADLPVDIRLVDDEPVDVIADRAHFADLIVLPVDGWFACGLISQAESRLSEVLLRGAGPILAIGENYRRSEEVVIGLDGSLAASNAFKSYVRMGLWARARLHFVHAVEDHWPDREAAISSMMDDALAYAHRFGRRAVAHVMAGSTLDAMNRIIQETGATAAVLGSNRRRLFADRRLTATTKKLIRDNGMSVLIVG
;
A
#
# COMPACT_ATOMS: atom_id res chain seq x y z
N MET A 1 -18.04 -26.48 20.56
CA MET A 1 -17.12 -25.40 20.12
C MET A 1 -17.57 -24.09 20.75
N ALA A 2 -16.74 -23.45 21.57
CA ALA A 2 -17.05 -22.13 22.13
C ALA A 2 -17.33 -21.16 20.97
N ARG A 3 -18.53 -20.54 20.95
CA ARG A 3 -18.88 -19.51 19.96
C ARG A 3 -17.88 -18.38 20.12
N ARG A 4 -16.95 -18.19 19.17
CA ARG A 4 -16.11 -16.99 19.11
C ARG A 4 -17.03 -15.77 19.11
N GLY A 5 -16.92 -14.95 20.16
CA GLY A 5 -17.65 -13.69 20.28
C GLY A 5 -17.30 -12.73 19.14
N LEU A 6 -18.12 -11.70 18.96
CA LEU A 6 -17.83 -10.67 17.96
C LEU A 6 -16.63 -9.81 18.40
N LEU A 7 -16.50 -9.61 19.71
CA LEU A 7 -15.42 -8.88 20.35
C LEU A 7 -14.36 -9.84 20.89
N ASN A 8 -13.11 -9.39 20.92
CA ASN A 8 -12.10 -9.99 21.78
C ASN A 8 -12.24 -9.49 23.23
N ASP A 9 -11.52 -10.12 24.17
CA ASP A 9 -11.63 -9.78 25.59
C ASP A 9 -11.25 -8.33 25.87
N ALA A 10 -10.23 -7.78 25.22
CA ALA A 10 -9.82 -6.39 25.44
C ALA A 10 -10.89 -5.39 24.96
N GLU A 11 -11.46 -5.62 23.77
CA GLU A 11 -12.56 -4.81 23.22
C GLU A 11 -13.82 -4.90 24.10
N ARG A 12 -14.11 -6.10 24.63
CA ARG A 12 -15.23 -6.30 25.55
C ARG A 12 -15.04 -5.52 26.85
N ARG A 13 -13.82 -5.54 27.40
CA ARG A 13 -13.48 -4.75 28.60
C ARG A 13 -13.61 -3.25 28.34
N GLU A 14 -13.08 -2.79 27.22
CA GLU A 14 -13.16 -1.37 26.83
C GLU A 14 -14.60 -0.86 26.72
N LEU A 15 -15.51 -1.66 26.15
CA LEU A 15 -16.89 -1.24 25.94
C LEU A 15 -17.81 -1.42 27.15
N PHE A 16 -17.61 -2.49 27.92
CA PHE A 16 -18.61 -2.97 28.88
C PHE A 16 -18.16 -3.00 30.34
N GLU A 17 -16.86 -2.85 30.64
CA GLU A 17 -16.40 -2.85 32.04
C GLU A 17 -16.47 -1.47 32.68
N ILE A 18 -16.67 -1.50 34.00
CA ILE A 18 -16.59 -0.31 34.85
C ILE A 18 -15.13 0.13 34.97
N PRO A 19 -14.77 1.38 34.62
CA PRO A 19 -13.40 1.86 34.76
C PRO A 19 -12.98 1.88 36.23
N ARG A 20 -11.75 1.43 36.50
CA ARG A 20 -11.13 1.46 37.85
C ARG A 20 -10.11 2.58 38.03
N HIS A 21 -9.64 3.15 36.93
CA HIS A 21 -8.63 4.20 36.94
C HIS A 21 -9.30 5.57 37.12
N GLU A 22 -8.63 6.46 37.85
CA GLU A 22 -9.14 7.78 38.25
C GLU A 22 -9.72 8.59 37.08
N ALA A 23 -9.00 8.70 35.96
CA ALA A 23 -9.48 9.46 34.80
C ALA A 23 -10.81 8.92 34.23
N GLY A 24 -11.02 7.60 34.26
CA GLY A 24 -12.26 6.97 33.81
C GLY A 24 -13.40 7.21 34.81
N LEU A 25 -13.10 7.19 36.11
CA LEU A 25 -14.08 7.51 37.16
C LEU A 25 -14.55 8.97 37.06
N ILE A 26 -13.62 9.91 36.90
CA ILE A 26 -13.94 11.34 36.71
C ILE A 26 -14.78 11.53 35.45
N ARG A 27 -14.38 10.92 34.33
CA ARG A 27 -15.09 11.11 33.05
C ARG A 27 -16.54 10.61 33.09
N HIS A 28 -16.81 9.50 33.76
CA HIS A 28 -18.08 8.79 33.64
C HIS A 28 -18.98 8.88 34.87
N TYR A 29 -18.42 9.20 36.05
CA TYR A 29 -19.11 9.04 37.34
C TYR A 29 -19.09 10.27 38.24
N THR A 30 -18.70 11.44 37.72
CA THR A 30 -18.94 12.71 38.41
C THR A 30 -20.44 13.04 38.41
N LEU A 31 -21.00 13.24 39.59
CA LEU A 31 -22.39 13.59 39.81
C LEU A 31 -22.59 15.10 39.62
N SER A 32 -23.64 15.48 38.89
CA SER A 32 -24.09 16.88 38.85
C SER A 32 -24.77 17.28 40.16
N ALA A 33 -24.98 18.58 40.37
CA ALA A 33 -25.71 19.07 41.55
C ALA A 33 -27.10 18.41 41.68
N ASN A 34 -27.84 18.30 40.58
CA ASN A 34 -29.13 17.63 40.54
C ASN A 34 -29.04 16.14 40.91
N ASP A 35 -27.98 15.45 40.47
CA ASP A 35 -27.78 14.04 40.81
C ASP A 35 -27.54 13.85 42.32
N ILE A 36 -26.76 14.75 42.91
CA ILE A 36 -26.48 14.77 44.34
C ILE A 36 -27.78 15.04 45.12
N GLU A 37 -28.58 16.02 44.72
CA GLU A 37 -29.86 16.33 45.36
C GLU A 37 -30.82 15.13 45.35
N VAL A 38 -31.00 14.49 44.19
CA VAL A 38 -31.89 13.34 44.05
C VAL A 38 -31.39 12.12 44.84
N ALA A 39 -30.07 11.94 44.93
CA ALA A 39 -29.45 10.87 45.72
C ALA A 39 -29.55 11.15 47.22
N ILE A 40 -29.30 12.38 47.70
CA ILE A 40 -29.38 12.75 49.13
C ILE A 40 -30.83 12.71 49.64
N GLY A 41 -31.80 12.98 48.77
CA GLY A 41 -33.24 12.83 49.06
C GLY A 41 -33.66 11.41 49.46
N ARG A 42 -32.79 10.40 49.30
CA ARG A 42 -33.03 9.03 49.78
C ARG A 42 -32.78 8.91 51.28
N TYR A 43 -33.67 8.17 51.96
CA TYR A 43 -33.56 7.93 53.39
C TYR A 43 -32.39 6.98 53.72
N GLY A 44 -31.40 7.48 54.46
CA GLY A 44 -30.25 6.72 54.98
C GLY A 44 -29.08 6.57 53.99
N ALA A 45 -27.85 6.57 54.52
CA ALA A 45 -26.62 6.50 53.75
C ALA A 45 -26.54 5.31 52.78
N VAL A 46 -27.15 4.17 53.16
CA VAL A 46 -27.24 2.95 52.33
C VAL A 46 -27.99 3.22 51.03
N ASN A 47 -29.15 3.87 51.10
CA ASN A 47 -29.97 4.15 49.92
C ASN A 47 -29.41 5.31 49.09
N ARG A 48 -28.79 6.32 49.72
CA ARG A 48 -28.11 7.42 49.02
C ARG A 48 -26.99 6.89 48.13
N LEU A 49 -26.08 6.10 48.71
CA LEU A 49 -24.97 5.50 47.96
C LEU A 49 -25.46 4.53 46.88
N GLY A 50 -26.39 3.65 47.23
CA GLY A 50 -26.92 2.67 46.27
C GLY A 50 -27.68 3.30 45.10
N PHE A 51 -28.41 4.39 45.33
CA PHE A 51 -29.06 5.18 44.28
C PHE A 51 -28.04 5.86 43.37
N GLY A 52 -27.02 6.51 43.95
CA GLY A 52 -25.91 7.12 43.20
C GLY A 52 -25.14 6.12 42.33
N VAL A 53 -24.82 4.94 42.88
CA VAL A 53 -24.17 3.84 42.13
C VAL A 53 -25.03 3.39 40.95
N GLN A 54 -26.33 3.17 41.16
CA GLN A 54 -27.22 2.77 40.06
C GLN A 54 -27.34 3.83 38.97
N LEU A 55 -27.42 5.10 39.35
CA LEU A 55 -27.45 6.24 38.44
C LEU A 55 -26.21 6.25 37.54
N CYS A 56 -25.04 6.13 38.16
CA CYS A 56 -23.77 6.03 37.46
C CYS A 56 -23.71 4.83 36.50
N LEU A 57 -24.09 3.63 36.94
CA LEU A 57 -24.03 2.42 36.11
C LEU A 57 -25.04 2.40 34.96
N LEU A 58 -26.16 3.13 35.09
CA LEU A 58 -27.12 3.34 33.99
C LEU A 58 -26.62 4.38 32.97
N ARG A 59 -25.80 5.36 33.38
CA ARG A 59 -25.13 6.28 32.44
C ARG A 59 -23.97 5.61 31.72
N HIS A 60 -23.14 4.89 32.45
CA HIS A 60 -21.98 4.19 31.91
C HIS A 60 -21.64 2.94 32.74
N PRO A 61 -21.48 1.74 32.14
CA PRO A 61 -21.52 1.46 30.70
C PRO A 61 -22.92 1.52 30.08
N GLY A 62 -23.99 1.45 30.88
CA GLY A 62 -25.39 1.52 30.42
C GLY A 62 -26.27 0.32 30.79
N PHE A 63 -25.76 -0.64 31.58
CA PHE A 63 -26.50 -1.84 32.00
C PHE A 63 -27.27 -1.65 33.32
N GLY A 64 -26.92 -0.64 34.12
CA GLY A 64 -27.39 -0.52 35.50
C GLY A 64 -26.80 -1.58 36.44
N LEU A 65 -27.28 -1.62 37.69
CA LEU A 65 -26.80 -2.57 38.71
C LEU A 65 -27.51 -3.92 38.58
N ARG A 66 -26.84 -4.89 37.93
CA ARG A 66 -27.32 -6.27 37.78
C ARG A 66 -27.22 -7.06 39.08
N VAL A 67 -27.89 -8.21 39.16
CA VAL A 67 -28.02 -8.99 40.40
C VAL A 67 -26.68 -9.44 40.97
N ASP A 68 -25.76 -9.84 40.09
CA ASP A 68 -24.44 -10.36 40.43
C ASP A 68 -23.31 -9.41 39.99
N GLU A 69 -23.63 -8.13 39.74
CA GLU A 69 -22.63 -7.14 39.34
C GLU A 69 -21.71 -6.81 40.52
N LYS A 70 -20.42 -7.08 40.36
CA LYS A 70 -19.40 -6.64 41.33
C LYS A 70 -19.01 -5.21 41.02
N VAL A 71 -19.47 -4.28 41.85
CA VAL A 71 -19.09 -2.87 41.76
C VAL A 71 -17.66 -2.70 42.32
N PRO A 72 -16.71 -2.13 41.56
CA PRO A 72 -15.34 -1.91 42.04
C PRO A 72 -15.30 -1.00 43.26
N GLU A 73 -14.39 -1.27 44.19
CA GLU A 73 -14.22 -0.48 45.42
C GLU A 73 -13.85 0.98 45.10
N GLU A 74 -13.08 1.19 44.02
CA GLU A 74 -12.67 2.51 43.56
C GLU A 74 -13.88 3.35 43.14
N LEU A 75 -14.87 2.74 42.47
CA LEU A 75 -16.12 3.41 42.11
C LEU A 75 -16.96 3.73 43.35
N LEU A 76 -17.07 2.78 44.29
CA LEU A 76 -17.81 2.98 45.54
C LEU A 76 -17.22 4.12 46.36
N ALA A 77 -15.89 4.16 46.52
CA ALA A 77 -15.20 5.24 47.20
C ALA A 77 -15.44 6.59 46.52
N TYR A 78 -15.35 6.63 45.18
CA TYR A 78 -15.52 7.84 44.39
C TYR A 78 -16.94 8.44 44.51
N ILE A 79 -17.98 7.61 44.43
CA ILE A 79 -19.38 8.07 44.58
C ILE A 79 -19.69 8.42 46.04
N ALA A 80 -19.19 7.64 47.00
CA ALA A 80 -19.41 7.89 48.41
C ALA A 80 -18.81 9.23 48.86
N TYR A 81 -17.62 9.58 48.34
CA TYR A 81 -17.00 10.88 48.56
C TYR A 81 -17.89 12.04 48.08
N GLN A 82 -18.42 11.95 46.86
CA GLN A 82 -19.29 12.99 46.30
C GLN A 82 -20.61 13.16 47.07
N LEU A 83 -21.11 12.09 47.70
CA LEU A 83 -22.36 12.10 48.47
C LEU A 83 -22.17 12.33 49.98
N GLY A 84 -20.93 12.45 50.46
CA GLY A 84 -20.61 12.63 51.88
C GLY A 84 -21.02 11.44 52.76
N VAL A 85 -20.92 10.21 52.25
CA VAL A 85 -21.29 8.98 52.98
C VAL A 85 -20.13 7.97 53.04
N SER A 86 -20.23 6.97 53.92
CA SER A 86 -19.23 5.89 53.97
C SER A 86 -19.44 4.88 52.83
N PRO A 87 -18.38 4.47 52.10
CA PRO A 87 -18.48 3.45 51.04
C PRO A 87 -18.97 2.09 51.56
N ARG A 88 -18.68 1.75 52.83
CA ARG A 88 -19.18 0.54 53.52
C ARG A 88 -20.70 0.49 53.65
N SER A 89 -21.39 1.61 53.42
CA SER A 89 -22.86 1.63 53.40
C SER A 89 -23.42 0.75 52.28
N PHE A 90 -22.65 0.51 51.22
CA PHE A 90 -23.07 -0.31 50.08
C PHE A 90 -23.22 -1.80 50.44
N ASP A 91 -22.48 -2.32 51.42
CA ASP A 91 -22.56 -3.74 51.85
C ASP A 91 -23.95 -4.15 52.34
N ARG A 92 -24.76 -3.17 52.76
CA ARG A 92 -26.15 -3.37 53.19
C ARG A 92 -27.17 -2.99 52.12
N TYR A 93 -26.73 -2.42 51.00
CA TYR A 93 -27.61 -1.99 49.92
C TYR A 93 -28.15 -3.19 49.14
N GLY A 94 -29.42 -3.13 48.73
CA GLY A 94 -30.01 -4.14 47.86
C GLY A 94 -30.24 -5.52 48.48
N ARG A 95 -30.09 -5.71 49.81
CA ARG A 95 -30.46 -6.95 50.52
C ARG A 95 -31.93 -7.35 50.24
N ARG A 96 -32.81 -6.36 50.08
CA ARG A 96 -34.16 -6.53 49.54
C ARG A 96 -34.15 -6.21 48.05
N SER A 97 -34.46 -7.20 47.21
CA SER A 97 -34.50 -7.06 45.75
C SER A 97 -35.43 -5.92 45.29
N GLN A 98 -36.55 -5.72 46.00
CA GLN A 98 -37.54 -4.67 45.74
C GLN A 98 -36.92 -3.26 45.75
N THR A 99 -36.12 -2.92 46.77
CA THR A 99 -35.49 -1.59 46.88
C THR A 99 -34.54 -1.32 45.70
N ARG A 100 -33.76 -2.34 45.31
CA ARG A 100 -32.86 -2.23 44.17
C ARG A 100 -33.63 -2.01 42.86
N GLN A 101 -34.73 -2.72 42.65
CA GLN A 101 -35.56 -2.61 41.45
C GLN A 101 -36.32 -1.27 41.39
N ASP A 102 -36.87 -0.82 42.52
CA ASP A 102 -37.62 0.44 42.60
C ASP A 102 -36.71 1.63 42.31
N HIS A 103 -35.51 1.66 42.89
CA HIS A 103 -34.50 2.67 42.53
C HIS A 103 -34.14 2.61 41.05
N GLY A 104 -33.94 1.41 40.50
CA GLY A 104 -33.62 1.25 39.08
C GLY A 104 -34.71 1.81 38.16
N ARG A 105 -35.99 1.55 38.46
CA ARG A 105 -37.13 2.11 37.70
C ARG A 105 -37.21 3.64 37.83
N GLN A 106 -37.02 4.17 39.04
CA GLN A 106 -37.04 5.62 39.27
C GLN A 106 -35.90 6.31 38.52
N ILE A 107 -34.70 5.76 38.57
CA ILE A 107 -33.53 6.29 37.86
C ILE A 107 -33.72 6.20 36.35
N ALA A 108 -34.25 5.09 35.84
CA ALA A 108 -34.58 4.95 34.42
C ALA A 108 -35.55 6.06 33.99
N SER A 109 -36.62 6.31 34.77
CA SER A 109 -37.56 7.41 34.50
C SER A 109 -36.88 8.79 34.52
N LEU A 110 -35.99 9.04 35.49
CA LEU A 110 -35.24 10.31 35.59
C LEU A 110 -34.32 10.55 34.39
N LEU A 111 -33.68 9.48 33.88
CA LEU A 111 -32.82 9.54 32.71
C LEU A 111 -33.60 9.43 31.39
N GLY A 112 -34.93 9.28 31.44
CA GLY A 112 -35.77 9.06 30.26
C GLY A 112 -35.46 7.76 29.53
N LEU A 113 -34.97 6.75 30.23
CA LEU A 113 -34.58 5.44 29.70
C LEU A 113 -35.73 4.44 29.80
N ARG A 114 -35.81 3.54 28.81
CA ARG A 114 -36.72 2.39 28.82
C ARG A 114 -35.96 1.07 28.75
N ALA A 115 -36.61 -0.01 29.18
CA ALA A 115 -36.03 -1.36 29.04
C ALA A 115 -35.98 -1.80 27.56
N PHE A 116 -35.01 -2.64 27.24
CA PHE A 116 -34.91 -3.32 25.95
C PHE A 116 -36.03 -4.35 25.78
N VAL A 117 -36.69 -4.35 24.62
CA VAL A 117 -37.77 -5.28 24.26
C VAL A 117 -37.49 -6.00 22.95
N ARG A 118 -38.26 -7.07 22.66
CA ARG A 118 -38.05 -7.89 21.45
C ARG A 118 -38.17 -7.09 20.15
N ASP A 119 -39.03 -6.08 20.11
CA ASP A 119 -39.28 -5.27 18.91
C ASP A 119 -38.07 -4.38 18.55
N ASP A 120 -37.17 -4.11 19.50
CA ASP A 120 -35.94 -3.35 19.27
C ASP A 120 -34.89 -4.16 18.48
N VAL A 121 -35.00 -5.50 18.46
CA VAL A 121 -34.00 -6.38 17.85
C VAL A 121 -33.77 -6.06 16.37
N THR A 122 -34.85 -5.82 15.61
CA THR A 122 -34.76 -5.54 14.17
C THR A 122 -33.99 -4.25 13.92
N ARG A 123 -34.34 -3.18 14.64
CA ARG A 123 -33.70 -1.86 14.55
C ARG A 123 -32.21 -1.92 14.85
N ILE A 124 -31.80 -2.71 15.85
CA ILE A 124 -30.40 -2.87 16.22
C ILE A 124 -29.62 -3.70 15.20
N ILE A 125 -30.24 -4.76 14.66
CA ILE A 125 -29.64 -5.54 13.58
C ILE A 125 -29.42 -4.66 12.33
N GLU A 126 -30.30 -3.70 12.06
CA GLU A 126 -30.13 -2.72 11.00
C GLU A 126 -28.96 -1.77 11.28
N ALA A 127 -28.85 -1.23 12.50
CA ALA A 127 -27.70 -0.41 12.89
C ALA A 127 -26.37 -1.18 12.77
N ALA A 128 -26.33 -2.42 13.26
CA ALA A 128 -25.20 -3.32 13.11
C ALA A 128 -24.89 -3.63 11.64
N GLY A 129 -25.92 -3.82 10.81
CA GLY A 129 -25.79 -4.08 9.39
C GLY A 129 -25.23 -2.88 8.62
N ALA A 130 -25.67 -1.67 8.95
CA ALA A 130 -25.15 -0.43 8.39
C ALA A 130 -23.67 -0.23 8.74
N ALA A 131 -23.30 -0.40 10.01
CA ALA A 131 -21.89 -0.35 10.42
C ALA A 131 -21.05 -1.46 9.78
N ALA A 132 -21.62 -2.66 9.67
CA ALA A 132 -20.97 -3.77 8.99
C ALA A 132 -20.87 -3.55 7.46
N TRP A 133 -21.52 -2.57 6.85
CA TRP A 133 -21.40 -2.39 5.40
C TRP A 133 -19.95 -2.20 4.94
N SER A 134 -19.15 -1.47 5.73
CA SER A 134 -17.74 -1.15 5.43
C SER A 134 -16.70 -1.95 6.23
N THR A 135 -17.11 -2.86 7.14
CA THR A 135 -16.16 -3.62 7.99
C THR A 135 -16.74 -4.95 8.51
N ASP A 136 -15.86 -5.91 8.84
CA ASP A 136 -16.21 -7.09 9.65
C ASP A 136 -15.68 -7.03 11.09
N LYS A 137 -14.97 -5.96 11.45
CA LYS A 137 -14.38 -5.80 12.79
C LYS A 137 -15.49 -5.69 13.84
N GLY A 138 -15.31 -6.37 14.97
CA GLY A 138 -16.31 -6.45 16.01
C GLY A 138 -16.56 -5.11 16.70
N LEU A 139 -15.49 -4.45 17.14
CA LEU A 139 -15.57 -3.20 17.90
C LEU A 139 -16.42 -2.12 17.20
N PRO A 140 -16.18 -1.73 15.93
CA PRO A 140 -17.03 -0.73 15.26
C PRO A 140 -18.51 -1.13 15.16
N ILE A 141 -18.80 -2.41 14.91
CA ILE A 141 -20.16 -2.92 14.77
C ILE A 141 -20.89 -2.85 16.12
N VAL A 142 -20.22 -3.27 17.21
CA VAL A 142 -20.80 -3.23 18.54
C VAL A 142 -20.95 -1.80 19.06
N THR A 143 -19.97 -0.93 18.79
CA THR A 143 -20.09 0.50 19.11
C THR A 143 -21.33 1.10 18.46
N ALA A 144 -21.56 0.84 17.16
CA ALA A 144 -22.77 1.31 16.47
C ALA A 144 -24.07 0.75 17.07
N VAL A 145 -24.07 -0.51 17.55
CA VAL A 145 -25.21 -1.08 18.28
C VAL A 145 -25.47 -0.34 19.60
N VAL A 146 -24.41 -0.11 20.38
CA VAL A 146 -24.49 0.60 21.67
C VAL A 146 -24.96 2.03 21.46
N ASP A 147 -24.46 2.71 20.43
CA ASP A 147 -24.84 4.08 20.12
C ASP A 147 -26.29 4.17 19.65
N ALA A 148 -26.77 3.22 18.83
CA ALA A 148 -28.18 3.14 18.45
C ALA A 148 -29.10 2.93 19.67
N LEU A 149 -28.73 2.01 20.57
CA LEU A 149 -29.45 1.79 21.82
C LEU A 149 -29.50 3.06 22.70
N ARG A 150 -28.39 3.79 22.79
CA ARG A 150 -28.31 5.05 23.55
C ARG A 150 -29.15 6.16 22.91
N ALA A 151 -29.11 6.29 21.58
CA ALA A 151 -29.91 7.25 20.84
C ALA A 151 -31.42 7.03 21.07
N ASP A 152 -31.85 5.77 21.11
CA ASP A 152 -33.23 5.37 21.36
C ASP A 152 -33.60 5.37 22.86
N ARG A 153 -32.68 5.82 23.74
CA ARG A 153 -32.81 5.85 25.21
C ARG A 153 -33.17 4.49 25.81
N ILE A 154 -32.51 3.44 25.34
CA ILE A 154 -32.72 2.06 25.78
C ILE A 154 -31.61 1.67 26.76
N ILE A 155 -32.00 1.10 27.90
CA ILE A 155 -31.06 0.45 28.83
C ILE A 155 -30.41 -0.72 28.09
N LEU A 156 -29.08 -0.77 28.09
CA LEU A 156 -28.35 -1.78 27.33
C LEU A 156 -28.76 -3.19 27.77
N PRO A 157 -29.10 -4.10 26.83
CA PRO A 157 -29.35 -5.50 27.16
C PRO A 157 -28.02 -6.19 27.50
N SER A 158 -28.05 -7.48 27.83
CA SER A 158 -26.81 -8.20 28.16
C SER A 158 -25.75 -8.07 27.04
N PRO A 159 -24.45 -8.05 27.38
CA PRO A 159 -23.37 -8.07 26.38
C PRO A 159 -23.52 -9.17 25.32
N ASP A 160 -24.00 -10.35 25.71
CA ASP A 160 -24.29 -11.45 24.77
C ASP A 160 -25.39 -11.09 23.76
N THR A 161 -26.45 -10.42 24.21
CA THR A 161 -27.52 -9.94 23.31
C THR A 161 -26.97 -8.94 22.30
N ILE A 162 -26.17 -7.98 22.77
CA ILE A 162 -25.52 -6.97 21.93
C ILE A 162 -24.64 -7.66 20.87
N GLU A 163 -23.74 -8.57 21.27
CA GLU A 163 -22.85 -9.25 20.33
C GLU A 163 -23.61 -10.16 19.35
N ARG A 164 -24.66 -10.86 19.81
CA ARG A 164 -25.54 -11.64 18.91
C ARG A 164 -26.21 -10.78 17.87
N THR A 165 -26.74 -9.61 18.24
CA THR A 165 -27.34 -8.68 17.27
C THR A 165 -26.29 -8.11 16.31
N GLY A 166 -25.09 -7.82 16.80
CA GLY A 166 -23.93 -7.45 15.96
C GLY A 166 -23.57 -8.53 14.93
N LEU A 167 -23.53 -9.80 15.35
CA LEU A 167 -23.29 -10.94 14.46
C LEU A 167 -24.39 -11.09 13.40
N ALA A 168 -25.64 -10.92 13.80
CA ALA A 168 -26.78 -10.97 12.89
C ALA A 168 -26.74 -9.82 11.86
N GLY A 169 -26.40 -8.60 12.29
CA GLY A 169 -26.18 -7.45 11.42
C GLY A 169 -25.05 -7.68 10.42
N ARG A 170 -23.90 -8.21 10.89
CA ARG A 170 -22.77 -8.58 10.02
C ARG A 170 -23.16 -9.64 8.99
N ALA A 171 -23.91 -10.66 9.39
CA ALA A 171 -24.42 -11.68 8.48
C ALA A 171 -25.41 -11.10 7.46
N ARG A 172 -26.28 -10.17 7.88
CA ARG A 172 -27.22 -9.46 7.00
C ARG A 172 -26.46 -8.62 5.95
N ALA A 173 -25.46 -7.84 6.35
CA ALA A 173 -24.65 -7.05 5.44
C ALA A 173 -23.95 -7.91 4.37
N ARG A 174 -23.37 -9.06 4.78
CA ARG A 174 -22.77 -10.02 3.84
C ARG A 174 -23.79 -10.61 2.87
N LYS A 175 -24.97 -11.01 3.36
CA LYS A 175 -26.05 -11.56 2.53
C LYS A 175 -26.56 -10.53 1.52
N LEU A 176 -26.70 -9.28 1.95
CA LEU A 176 -27.10 -8.17 1.07
C LEU A 176 -26.06 -7.92 -0.03
N ALA A 177 -24.78 -7.82 0.33
CA ALA A 177 -23.71 -7.63 -0.65
C ALA A 177 -23.67 -8.77 -1.69
N ALA A 178 -23.81 -10.02 -1.25
CA ALA A 178 -23.89 -11.16 -2.16
C ALA A 178 -25.12 -11.11 -3.08
N ALA A 179 -26.28 -10.70 -2.54
CA ALA A 179 -27.50 -10.58 -3.32
C ALA A 179 -27.39 -9.49 -4.39
N LEU A 180 -26.83 -8.32 -4.06
CA LEU A 180 -26.65 -7.21 -5.00
C LEU A 180 -25.77 -7.62 -6.17
N LEU A 181 -24.58 -8.17 -5.90
CA LEU A 181 -23.67 -8.65 -6.95
C LEU A 181 -24.28 -9.76 -7.81
N ALA A 182 -24.96 -10.74 -7.19
CA ALA A 182 -25.59 -11.83 -7.93
C ALA A 182 -26.79 -11.37 -8.78
N SER A 183 -27.55 -10.36 -8.30
CA SER A 183 -28.71 -9.83 -9.02
C SER A 183 -28.34 -9.01 -10.26
N ALA A 184 -27.14 -8.44 -10.29
CA ALA A 184 -26.62 -7.70 -11.44
C ALA A 184 -26.24 -8.60 -12.62
N LEU A 185 -26.17 -9.93 -12.40
CA LEU A 185 -25.84 -10.89 -13.44
C LEU A 185 -27.09 -11.31 -14.22
N ASP A 186 -27.01 -11.31 -15.54
CA ASP A 186 -28.01 -11.92 -16.43
C ASP A 186 -27.90 -13.47 -16.43
N GLU A 187 -28.85 -14.14 -17.08
CA GLU A 187 -28.90 -15.61 -17.07
C GLU A 187 -27.73 -16.28 -17.80
N ARG A 188 -27.21 -15.64 -18.85
CA ARG A 188 -26.03 -16.12 -19.58
C ARG A 188 -24.78 -16.02 -18.68
N GLN A 189 -24.56 -14.88 -18.05
CA GLN A 189 -23.46 -14.63 -17.12
C GLN A 189 -23.52 -15.59 -15.93
N ARG A 190 -24.70 -15.81 -15.33
CA ARG A 190 -24.90 -16.78 -14.24
C ARG A 190 -24.48 -18.19 -14.64
N SER A 191 -24.92 -18.63 -15.82
CA SER A 191 -24.61 -19.96 -16.34
C SER A 191 -23.09 -20.14 -16.56
N ARG A 192 -22.44 -19.14 -17.16
CA ARG A 192 -20.98 -19.13 -17.37
C ARG A 192 -20.20 -19.10 -16.06
N ILE A 193 -20.66 -18.31 -15.09
CA ILE A 193 -20.05 -18.24 -13.76
C ILE A 193 -20.17 -19.58 -13.03
N ASP A 194 -21.35 -20.21 -13.02
CA ASP A 194 -21.53 -21.50 -12.37
C ASP A 194 -20.67 -22.60 -13.04
N ALA A 195 -20.48 -22.52 -14.36
CA ALA A 195 -19.62 -23.44 -15.11
C ALA A 195 -18.12 -23.33 -14.75
N LEU A 196 -17.66 -22.22 -14.14
CA LEU A 196 -16.26 -22.06 -13.71
C LEU A 196 -15.79 -23.11 -12.72
N LEU A 197 -16.73 -23.74 -12.00
CA LEU A 197 -16.47 -24.73 -10.96
C LEU A 197 -16.52 -26.18 -11.49
N VAL A 198 -17.03 -26.38 -12.69
CA VAL A 198 -17.18 -27.70 -13.31
C VAL A 198 -15.88 -28.04 -14.04
N ASN A 199 -15.39 -29.28 -13.89
CA ASN A 199 -14.20 -29.72 -14.60
C ASN A 199 -14.45 -29.73 -16.11
N ASP A 200 -13.56 -29.08 -16.86
CA ASP A 200 -13.58 -29.04 -18.31
C ASP A 200 -12.64 -30.14 -18.86
N PRO A 201 -13.13 -31.05 -19.72
CA PRO A 201 -12.30 -32.13 -20.28
C PRO A 201 -11.12 -31.65 -21.12
N ALA A 202 -11.25 -30.52 -21.82
CA ALA A 202 -10.18 -29.94 -22.63
C ALA A 202 -9.11 -29.29 -21.75
N LEU A 203 -9.51 -28.62 -20.67
CA LEU A 203 -8.57 -28.00 -19.71
C LEU A 203 -8.01 -28.98 -18.67
N ARG A 204 -8.57 -30.21 -18.58
CA ARG A 204 -8.27 -31.23 -17.55
C ARG A 204 -8.38 -30.71 -16.11
N SER A 205 -9.09 -29.61 -15.92
CA SER A 205 -9.28 -28.90 -14.65
C SER A 205 -10.52 -28.02 -14.76
N SER A 206 -10.99 -27.45 -13.65
CA SER A 206 -12.05 -26.43 -13.72
C SER A 206 -11.52 -25.15 -14.39
N PRO A 207 -12.34 -24.41 -15.16
CA PRO A 207 -11.93 -23.13 -15.73
C PRO A 207 -11.38 -22.15 -14.69
N LEU A 208 -11.94 -22.15 -13.47
CA LEU A 208 -11.42 -21.34 -12.36
C LEU A 208 -9.98 -21.70 -11.99
N SER A 209 -9.68 -23.00 -11.87
CA SER A 209 -8.32 -23.48 -11.56
C SER A 209 -7.36 -23.13 -12.67
N TRP A 210 -7.76 -23.37 -13.92
CA TRP A 210 -6.99 -22.97 -15.09
C TRP A 210 -6.68 -21.47 -15.02
N LEU A 211 -7.68 -20.59 -14.96
CA LEU A 211 -7.50 -19.13 -14.96
C LEU A 211 -6.54 -18.59 -13.89
N ARG A 212 -6.45 -19.26 -12.73
CA ARG A 212 -5.55 -18.87 -11.63
C ARG A 212 -4.10 -19.28 -11.87
N ASP A 213 -3.87 -20.34 -12.64
CA ASP A 213 -2.56 -20.88 -12.97
C ASP A 213 -1.92 -20.07 -14.12
N MET A 214 -1.50 -18.84 -13.80
CA MET A 214 -0.93 -17.92 -14.77
C MET A 214 0.57 -18.23 -15.00
N PRO A 215 1.02 -18.37 -16.25
CA PRO A 215 2.43 -18.57 -16.54
C PRO A 215 3.26 -17.30 -16.24
N GLU A 216 4.42 -17.48 -15.61
CA GLU A 216 5.27 -16.36 -15.18
C GLU A 216 6.49 -16.09 -16.09
N SER A 217 6.96 -17.12 -16.80
CA SER A 217 8.19 -17.06 -17.60
C SER A 217 7.96 -16.41 -18.97
N PRO A 218 8.81 -15.48 -19.43
CA PRO A 218 8.64 -14.84 -20.74
C PRO A 218 8.81 -15.80 -21.92
N SER A 219 7.71 -16.16 -22.58
CA SER A 219 7.72 -16.93 -23.82
C SER A 219 6.55 -16.52 -24.71
N THR A 220 6.65 -16.77 -26.02
CA THR A 220 5.55 -16.45 -26.94
C THR A 220 4.32 -17.31 -26.69
N GLY A 221 4.51 -18.58 -26.28
CA GLY A 221 3.42 -19.49 -25.91
C GLY A 221 2.69 -18.98 -24.68
N ASN A 222 3.43 -18.72 -23.60
CA ASN A 222 2.87 -18.20 -22.36
C ASN A 222 2.11 -16.87 -22.56
N LEU A 223 2.55 -16.01 -23.49
CA LEU A 223 1.84 -14.76 -23.75
C LEU A 223 0.50 -15.03 -24.43
N ASN A 224 0.47 -15.92 -25.43
CA ASN A 224 -0.79 -16.32 -26.03
C ASN A 224 -1.69 -17.03 -25.03
N ASP A 225 -1.14 -17.88 -24.15
CA ASP A 225 -1.93 -18.51 -23.07
C ASP A 225 -2.59 -17.47 -22.15
N LEU A 226 -1.87 -16.40 -21.77
CA LEU A 226 -2.48 -15.28 -21.02
C LEU A 226 -3.55 -14.54 -21.83
N LEU A 227 -3.36 -14.36 -23.13
CA LEU A 227 -4.35 -13.71 -24.00
C LEU A 227 -5.61 -14.56 -24.17
N ASP A 228 -5.48 -15.89 -24.24
CA ASP A 228 -6.61 -16.82 -24.29
C ASP A 228 -7.39 -16.81 -22.98
N ARG A 229 -6.69 -16.76 -21.83
CA ARG A 229 -7.30 -16.55 -20.51
C ARG A 229 -8.06 -15.23 -20.43
N LEU A 230 -7.44 -14.15 -20.90
CA LEU A 230 -8.05 -12.82 -20.90
C LEU A 230 -9.31 -12.79 -21.78
N ALA A 231 -9.26 -13.43 -22.95
CA ALA A 231 -10.41 -13.57 -23.83
C ALA A 231 -11.53 -14.39 -23.15
N TYR A 232 -11.19 -15.49 -22.48
CA TYR A 232 -12.16 -16.31 -21.75
C TYR A 232 -12.90 -15.51 -20.68
N VAL A 233 -12.17 -14.74 -19.85
CA VAL A 233 -12.77 -13.93 -18.78
C VAL A 233 -13.65 -12.83 -19.36
N ARG A 234 -13.18 -12.13 -20.40
CA ARG A 234 -13.96 -11.05 -21.05
C ARG A 234 -15.21 -11.54 -21.75
N ASP A 235 -15.18 -12.75 -22.32
CA ASP A 235 -16.33 -13.34 -22.97
C ASP A 235 -17.45 -13.69 -21.95
N ILE A 236 -17.14 -13.80 -20.65
CA ILE A 236 -18.18 -13.83 -19.60
C ILE A 236 -19.03 -12.56 -19.65
N GLY A 237 -18.44 -11.43 -20.03
CA GLY A 237 -19.15 -10.18 -20.30
C GLY A 237 -19.61 -9.47 -19.03
N LEU A 238 -18.82 -9.53 -17.95
CA LEU A 238 -19.14 -8.82 -16.71
C LEU A 238 -18.82 -7.33 -16.86
N ASP A 239 -19.77 -6.47 -16.48
CA ASP A 239 -19.54 -5.03 -16.38
C ASP A 239 -18.71 -4.74 -15.11
N PRO A 240 -17.55 -4.04 -15.20
CA PRO A 240 -16.80 -3.62 -14.03
C PRO A 240 -17.61 -2.81 -13.01
N SER A 241 -18.65 -2.08 -13.44
CA SER A 241 -19.50 -1.27 -12.55
C SER A 241 -20.27 -2.10 -11.52
N ILE A 242 -20.38 -3.42 -11.71
CA ILE A 242 -20.97 -4.34 -10.72
C ILE A 242 -20.24 -4.23 -9.38
N ALA A 243 -18.93 -3.96 -9.38
CA ALA A 243 -18.15 -3.77 -8.16
C ALA A 243 -18.63 -2.58 -7.32
N ASP A 244 -19.17 -1.54 -7.97
CA ASP A 244 -19.62 -0.29 -7.32
C ASP A 244 -20.97 -0.45 -6.59
N LEU A 245 -21.68 -1.57 -6.81
CA LEU A 245 -22.94 -1.88 -6.11
C LEU A 245 -22.73 -2.18 -4.62
N VAL A 246 -21.50 -2.47 -4.21
CA VAL A 246 -21.16 -2.81 -2.83
C VAL A 246 -19.97 -1.99 -2.34
N HIS A 247 -19.85 -1.83 -1.03
CA HIS A 247 -18.67 -1.18 -0.46
C HIS A 247 -17.37 -1.92 -0.84
N GLU A 248 -16.30 -1.19 -1.17
CA GLU A 248 -15.05 -1.77 -1.66
C GLU A 248 -14.47 -2.85 -0.72
N TYR A 249 -14.56 -2.63 0.60
CA TYR A 249 -14.20 -3.64 1.61
C TYR A 249 -14.86 -5.00 1.36
N ARG A 250 -16.16 -5.01 1.02
CA ARG A 250 -16.96 -6.21 0.78
C ARG A 250 -16.61 -6.86 -0.55
N PHE A 251 -16.45 -6.06 -1.60
CA PHE A 251 -15.98 -6.56 -2.89
C PHE A 251 -14.62 -7.27 -2.73
N ARG A 252 -13.64 -6.61 -2.11
CA ARG A 252 -12.31 -7.18 -1.85
C ARG A 252 -12.37 -8.43 -0.95
N GLN A 253 -13.37 -8.56 -0.08
CA GLN A 253 -13.57 -9.77 0.71
C GLN A 253 -13.99 -10.96 -0.17
N PHE A 254 -14.93 -10.77 -1.10
CA PHE A 254 -15.29 -11.79 -2.07
C PHE A 254 -14.11 -12.21 -2.94
N VAL A 255 -13.29 -11.24 -3.39
CA VAL A 255 -12.04 -11.53 -4.12
C VAL A 255 -11.10 -12.40 -3.29
N ARG A 256 -10.79 -12.01 -2.03
CA ARG A 256 -9.86 -12.74 -1.15
C ARG A 256 -10.34 -14.15 -0.85
N GLU A 257 -11.62 -14.27 -0.49
CA GLU A 257 -12.24 -15.55 -0.17
C GLU A 257 -12.25 -16.48 -1.38
N GLY A 258 -12.68 -15.96 -2.52
CA GLY A 258 -12.73 -16.70 -3.76
C GLY A 258 -11.34 -17.15 -4.20
N SER A 259 -10.35 -16.26 -4.19
CA SER A 259 -8.99 -16.51 -4.69
C SER A 259 -8.28 -17.70 -4.03
N VAL A 260 -8.59 -18.00 -2.77
CA VAL A 260 -7.96 -19.10 -2.02
C VAL A 260 -8.84 -20.35 -2.00
N ALA A 261 -10.17 -20.21 -2.07
CA ALA A 261 -11.09 -21.33 -1.99
C ALA A 261 -11.00 -22.24 -3.24
N PRO A 262 -10.88 -23.57 -3.07
CA PRO A 262 -10.95 -24.52 -4.17
C PRO A 262 -12.37 -24.66 -4.71
N ALA A 263 -12.51 -25.18 -5.93
CA ALA A 263 -13.79 -25.23 -6.64
C ALA A 263 -14.89 -26.02 -5.88
N PHE A 264 -14.53 -27.12 -5.21
CA PHE A 264 -15.50 -27.90 -4.43
C PHE A 264 -16.07 -27.09 -3.25
N LEU A 265 -15.23 -26.34 -2.52
CA LEU A 265 -15.68 -25.52 -1.39
C LEU A 265 -16.58 -24.37 -1.86
N LEU A 266 -16.26 -23.77 -3.00
CA LEU A 266 -17.11 -22.75 -3.61
C LEU A 266 -18.44 -23.31 -4.10
N SER A 267 -18.47 -24.58 -4.52
CA SER A 267 -19.70 -25.24 -4.97
C SER A 267 -20.71 -25.39 -3.83
N ASP A 268 -20.23 -25.63 -2.60
CA ASP A 268 -21.03 -25.77 -1.38
C ASP A 268 -21.65 -24.46 -0.87
N TYR A 269 -21.24 -23.32 -1.43
CA TYR A 269 -21.80 -22.03 -1.02
C TYR A 269 -23.24 -21.87 -1.48
N ALA A 270 -24.04 -21.15 -0.68
CA ALA A 270 -25.35 -20.67 -1.11
C ALA A 270 -25.23 -19.88 -2.43
N GLN A 271 -26.17 -20.08 -3.34
CA GLN A 271 -26.09 -19.63 -4.74
C GLN A 271 -25.66 -18.16 -4.90
N ASN A 272 -26.29 -17.22 -4.17
CA ASN A 272 -25.92 -15.80 -4.27
C ASN A 272 -24.48 -15.54 -3.80
N ARG A 273 -24.05 -16.17 -2.70
CA ARG A 273 -22.67 -16.03 -2.22
C ARG A 273 -21.69 -16.61 -3.25
N ARG A 274 -21.97 -17.80 -3.79
CA ARG A 274 -21.14 -18.45 -4.81
C ARG A 274 -20.96 -17.55 -6.03
N ARG A 275 -22.07 -17.07 -6.61
CA ARG A 275 -22.05 -16.22 -7.82
C ARG A 275 -21.39 -14.87 -7.55
N ALA A 276 -21.66 -14.23 -6.42
CA ALA A 276 -20.99 -12.99 -6.02
C ALA A 276 -19.48 -13.17 -5.86
N THR A 277 -19.05 -14.24 -5.19
CA THR A 277 -17.63 -14.58 -5.03
C THR A 277 -16.96 -14.79 -6.38
N LEU A 278 -17.57 -15.58 -7.26
CA LEU A 278 -17.00 -15.86 -8.58
C LEU A 278 -16.97 -14.63 -9.48
N ALA A 279 -18.03 -13.82 -9.50
CA ALA A 279 -18.07 -12.56 -10.26
C ALA A 279 -16.94 -11.62 -9.81
N ALA A 280 -16.76 -11.45 -8.49
CA ALA A 280 -15.69 -10.63 -7.95
C ALA A 280 -14.30 -11.17 -8.34
N VAL A 281 -14.09 -12.49 -8.28
CA VAL A 281 -12.83 -13.12 -8.72
C VAL A 281 -12.60 -12.95 -10.23
N MET A 282 -13.63 -13.01 -11.07
CA MET A 282 -13.47 -12.82 -12.52
C MET A 282 -13.05 -11.39 -12.86
N LEU A 283 -13.65 -10.38 -12.22
CA LEU A 283 -13.25 -8.98 -12.38
C LEU A 283 -11.80 -8.73 -11.90
N ASP A 284 -11.40 -9.34 -10.77
CA ASP A 284 -10.01 -9.28 -10.30
C ASP A 284 -9.03 -9.98 -11.26
N LEU A 285 -9.38 -11.18 -11.73
CA LEU A 285 -8.55 -11.95 -12.66
C LEU A 285 -8.42 -11.28 -14.02
N GLU A 286 -9.46 -10.64 -14.56
CA GLU A 286 -9.34 -9.88 -15.81
C GLU A 286 -8.22 -8.85 -15.70
N THR A 287 -8.22 -8.08 -14.61
CA THR A 287 -7.22 -7.04 -14.33
C THR A 287 -5.81 -7.66 -14.21
N ARG A 288 -5.67 -8.74 -13.43
CA ARG A 288 -4.37 -9.39 -13.18
C ARG A 288 -3.79 -10.06 -14.42
N ILE A 289 -4.62 -10.75 -15.19
CA ILE A 289 -4.22 -11.41 -16.44
C ILE A 289 -3.80 -10.35 -17.47
N ALA A 290 -4.55 -9.24 -17.58
CA ALA A 290 -4.20 -8.12 -18.44
C ALA A 290 -2.83 -7.52 -18.08
N ASP A 291 -2.58 -7.23 -16.80
CA ASP A 291 -1.28 -6.74 -16.32
C ASP A 291 -0.14 -7.74 -16.61
N ALA A 292 -0.38 -9.03 -16.37
CA ALA A 292 0.60 -10.09 -16.64
C ALA A 292 0.94 -10.17 -18.14
N ALA A 293 -0.06 -10.09 -19.02
CA ALA A 293 0.13 -10.11 -20.47
C ALA A 293 0.94 -8.90 -20.96
N ILE A 294 0.65 -7.69 -20.45
CA ILE A 294 1.42 -6.48 -20.80
C ILE A 294 2.85 -6.57 -20.27
N SER A 295 3.05 -7.06 -19.05
CA SER A 295 4.39 -7.28 -18.48
C SER A 295 5.20 -8.28 -19.32
N MET A 296 4.57 -9.35 -19.79
CA MET A 296 5.23 -10.35 -20.62
C MET A 296 5.53 -9.82 -22.02
N PHE A 297 4.64 -9.01 -22.59
CA PHE A 297 4.90 -8.25 -23.81
C PHE A 297 6.14 -7.35 -23.68
N ASP A 298 6.24 -6.57 -22.59
CA ASP A 298 7.41 -5.72 -22.30
C ASP A 298 8.71 -6.55 -22.27
N LYS A 299 8.70 -7.66 -21.52
CA LYS A 299 9.87 -8.56 -21.42
C LYS A 299 10.24 -9.17 -22.77
N LEU A 300 9.26 -9.63 -23.55
CA LEU A 300 9.49 -10.26 -24.86
C LEU A 300 10.09 -9.27 -25.86
N VAL A 301 9.46 -8.10 -26.03
CA VAL A 301 9.95 -7.06 -26.95
C VAL A 301 11.31 -6.55 -26.48
N GLY A 302 11.49 -6.26 -25.19
CA GLY A 302 12.78 -5.87 -24.63
C GLY A 302 13.89 -6.89 -24.90
N SER A 303 13.58 -8.19 -24.75
CA SER A 303 14.55 -9.26 -24.99
C SER A 303 15.03 -9.37 -26.44
N LEU A 304 14.26 -8.88 -27.42
CA LEU A 304 14.68 -8.82 -28.83
C LEU A 304 15.82 -7.82 -28.99
N PHE A 305 15.67 -6.62 -28.42
CA PHE A 305 16.70 -5.58 -28.45
C PHE A 305 17.90 -5.93 -27.58
N THR A 306 17.70 -6.53 -26.40
CA THR A 306 18.82 -6.99 -25.56
C THR A 306 19.64 -8.08 -26.25
N ARG A 307 18.98 -9.02 -26.95
CA ARG A 307 19.69 -10.06 -27.72
C ARG A 307 20.41 -9.48 -28.93
N ALA A 308 19.80 -8.53 -29.64
CA ALA A 308 20.45 -7.81 -30.72
C ALA A 308 21.75 -7.14 -30.24
N ARG A 309 21.69 -6.36 -29.14
CA ARG A 309 22.85 -5.71 -28.53
C ARG A 309 23.93 -6.70 -28.10
N ARG A 310 23.57 -7.77 -27.38
CA ARG A 310 24.51 -8.82 -26.96
C ARG A 310 25.12 -9.58 -28.14
N GLY A 311 24.39 -9.69 -29.26
CA GLY A 311 24.89 -10.27 -30.49
C GLY A 311 25.94 -9.37 -31.12
N GLN A 312 25.65 -8.07 -31.23
CA GLN A 312 26.60 -7.07 -31.73
C GLN A 312 27.86 -6.99 -30.87
N GLU A 313 27.71 -6.94 -29.54
CA GLU A 313 28.84 -6.91 -28.60
C GLU A 313 29.71 -8.17 -28.70
N ARG A 314 29.10 -9.35 -28.84
CA ARG A 314 29.85 -10.60 -29.06
C ARG A 314 30.61 -10.62 -30.39
N ARG A 315 29.98 -10.16 -31.49
CA ARG A 315 30.66 -10.06 -32.79
C ARG A 315 31.84 -9.07 -32.71
N TYR A 316 31.63 -7.92 -32.07
CA TYR A 316 32.69 -6.93 -31.85
C TYR A 316 33.85 -7.50 -31.02
N GLN A 317 33.55 -8.20 -29.92
CA GLN A 317 34.56 -8.88 -29.10
C GLN A 317 35.34 -9.93 -29.90
N ALA A 318 34.68 -10.71 -30.76
CA ALA A 318 35.33 -11.70 -31.61
C ALA A 318 36.32 -11.07 -32.61
N THR A 319 36.07 -9.84 -33.06
CA THR A 319 36.95 -9.09 -33.98
C THR A 319 38.06 -8.29 -33.31
N THR A 320 38.16 -8.26 -31.96
CA THR A 320 39.10 -7.38 -31.23
C THR A 320 40.56 -7.51 -31.66
N ARG A 321 41.01 -8.75 -31.95
CA ARG A 321 42.37 -9.03 -32.42
C ARG A 321 42.62 -8.44 -33.81
N ASP A 322 41.65 -8.63 -34.69
CA ASP A 322 41.68 -8.15 -36.08
C ASP A 322 41.65 -6.61 -36.12
N VAL A 323 40.86 -5.97 -35.24
CA VAL A 323 40.87 -4.50 -35.05
C VAL A 323 42.26 -4.01 -34.66
N GLY A 324 42.89 -4.63 -33.65
CA GLY A 324 44.24 -4.24 -33.22
C GLY A 324 45.30 -4.43 -34.30
N GLN A 325 45.17 -5.47 -35.14
CA GLN A 325 46.06 -5.70 -36.28
C GLN A 325 45.85 -4.66 -37.38
N LEU A 326 44.60 -4.35 -37.73
CA LEU A 326 44.24 -3.31 -38.71
C LEU A 326 44.67 -1.93 -38.27
N MET A 327 44.48 -1.56 -37.00
CA MET A 327 44.93 -0.27 -36.47
C MET A 327 46.45 -0.09 -36.53
N ARG A 328 47.23 -1.16 -36.27
CA ARG A 328 48.69 -1.14 -36.46
C ARG A 328 49.12 -1.10 -37.92
N LEU A 329 48.34 -1.69 -38.82
CA LEU A 329 48.59 -1.63 -40.27
C LEU A 329 48.35 -0.20 -40.78
N PHE A 330 47.22 0.41 -40.39
CA PHE A 330 46.91 1.79 -40.75
C PHE A 330 47.85 2.81 -40.11
N GLY A 331 48.22 2.64 -38.83
CA GLY A 331 49.21 3.50 -38.16
C GLY A 331 50.53 3.56 -38.93
N ARG A 332 51.10 2.39 -39.26
CA ARG A 332 52.33 2.31 -40.07
C ARG A 332 52.17 2.87 -41.48
N THR A 333 50.98 2.77 -42.07
CA THR A 333 50.68 3.38 -43.38
C THR A 333 50.68 4.92 -43.27
N ILE A 334 50.10 5.47 -42.21
CA ILE A 334 50.10 6.92 -41.94
C ILE A 334 51.52 7.40 -41.65
N ASP A 335 52.30 6.66 -40.88
CA ASP A 335 53.70 6.97 -40.58
C ASP A 335 54.53 7.02 -41.88
N ALA A 336 54.36 6.03 -42.76
CA ALA A 336 55.04 5.98 -44.06
C ALA A 336 54.65 7.16 -44.98
N LEU A 337 53.37 7.51 -45.05
CA LEU A 337 52.90 8.67 -45.82
C LEU A 337 53.39 10.00 -45.24
N THR A 338 53.53 10.08 -43.92
CA THR A 338 54.06 11.27 -43.24
C THR A 338 55.55 11.42 -43.52
N ALA A 339 56.32 10.33 -43.41
CA ALA A 339 57.73 10.31 -43.76
C ALA A 339 57.98 10.66 -45.24
N ALA A 340 57.16 10.12 -46.15
CA ALA A 340 57.21 10.47 -47.57
C ALA A 340 56.99 11.96 -47.80
N ARG A 341 56.05 12.56 -47.06
CA ARG A 341 55.74 13.98 -47.16
C ARG A 341 56.82 14.89 -46.56
N ASP A 342 57.45 14.46 -45.47
CA ASP A 342 58.51 15.22 -44.80
C ASP A 342 59.84 15.17 -45.57
N SER A 343 60.09 14.07 -46.30
CA SER A 343 61.31 13.85 -47.10
C SER A 343 61.16 14.13 -48.61
N ASP A 344 59.94 14.44 -49.09
CA ASP A 344 59.58 14.60 -50.52
C ASP A 344 59.87 13.33 -51.38
N ASP A 345 59.79 12.16 -50.75
CA ASP A 345 59.99 10.84 -51.37
C ASP A 345 58.69 10.26 -51.96
N ASP A 346 58.78 9.23 -52.80
CA ASP A 346 57.61 8.54 -53.38
C ASP A 346 56.75 7.87 -52.28
N PRO A 347 55.51 8.35 -52.05
CA PRO A 347 54.63 7.81 -51.02
C PRO A 347 54.23 6.35 -51.25
N VAL A 348 54.16 5.91 -52.51
CA VAL A 348 53.76 4.53 -52.84
C VAL A 348 54.88 3.56 -52.50
N ALA A 349 56.12 3.92 -52.85
CA ALA A 349 57.30 3.12 -52.54
C ALA A 349 57.50 2.96 -51.02
N LEU A 350 57.38 4.05 -50.25
CA LEU A 350 57.54 4.02 -48.79
C LEU A 350 56.42 3.25 -48.08
N VAL A 351 55.18 3.30 -48.58
CA VAL A 351 54.07 2.48 -48.07
C VAL A 351 54.31 0.99 -48.37
N ASP A 352 54.78 0.65 -49.58
CA ASP A 352 55.11 -0.74 -49.92
C ASP A 352 56.24 -1.29 -49.03
N GLU A 353 57.28 -0.49 -48.77
CA GLU A 353 58.38 -0.86 -47.86
C GLU A 353 57.91 -1.05 -46.41
N ALA A 354 57.11 -0.12 -45.87
CA ALA A 354 56.72 -0.13 -44.46
C ALA A 354 55.65 -1.18 -44.12
N VAL A 355 54.69 -1.44 -45.02
CA VAL A 355 53.53 -2.29 -44.74
C VAL A 355 53.20 -3.33 -45.82
N GLY A 356 53.75 -3.19 -47.04
CA GLY A 356 53.46 -4.04 -48.19
C GLY A 356 52.14 -3.68 -48.87
N TRP A 357 52.20 -3.22 -50.13
CA TRP A 357 51.07 -2.74 -50.92
C TRP A 357 49.98 -3.81 -51.09
N HIS A 358 50.38 -5.03 -51.45
CA HIS A 358 49.44 -6.16 -51.57
C HIS A 358 48.80 -6.55 -50.24
N ARG A 359 49.53 -6.41 -49.12
CA ARG A 359 49.02 -6.70 -47.77
C ARG A 359 48.00 -5.66 -47.33
N LEU A 360 48.22 -4.39 -47.65
CA LEU A 360 47.27 -3.31 -47.40
C LEU A 360 45.97 -3.51 -48.20
N LEU A 361 46.08 -3.84 -49.50
CA LEU A 361 44.90 -4.13 -50.32
C LEU A 361 44.13 -5.37 -49.86
N ALA A 362 44.83 -6.42 -49.43
CA ALA A 362 44.21 -7.64 -48.90
C ALA A 362 43.43 -7.42 -47.59
N ALA A 363 43.71 -6.33 -46.87
CA ALA A 363 42.99 -5.97 -45.65
C ALA A 363 41.62 -5.33 -45.93
N ARG A 364 41.35 -4.88 -47.17
CA ARG A 364 40.13 -4.14 -47.53
C ARG A 364 38.82 -4.86 -47.17
N PRO A 365 38.60 -6.15 -47.49
CA PRO A 365 37.36 -6.85 -47.13
C PRO A 365 37.15 -6.96 -45.61
N GLN A 366 38.24 -7.06 -44.84
CA GLN A 366 38.17 -7.09 -43.37
C GLN A 366 37.77 -5.73 -42.79
N VAL A 367 38.26 -4.64 -43.38
CA VAL A 367 37.88 -3.27 -43.02
C VAL A 367 36.42 -3.00 -43.34
N GLU A 368 35.96 -3.40 -44.52
CA GLU A 368 34.56 -3.28 -44.94
C GLU A 368 33.62 -4.07 -44.01
N ALA A 369 33.96 -5.32 -43.67
CA ALA A 369 33.19 -6.13 -42.72
C ALA A 369 33.14 -5.51 -41.30
N LEU A 370 34.23 -4.89 -40.85
CA LEU A 370 34.29 -4.23 -39.54
C LEU A 370 33.48 -2.92 -39.51
N ALA A 371 33.47 -2.19 -40.63
CA ALA A 371 32.64 -1.00 -40.82
C ALA A 371 31.14 -1.36 -40.84
N GLU A 372 30.77 -2.48 -41.47
CA GLU A 372 29.40 -3.00 -41.45
C GLU A 372 28.95 -3.41 -40.03
N LEU A 373 29.83 -4.04 -39.25
CA LEU A 373 29.57 -4.45 -37.86
C LEU A 373 29.28 -3.28 -36.90
N THR A 374 29.89 -2.12 -37.16
CA THR A 374 29.68 -0.89 -36.38
C THR A 374 28.49 -0.05 -36.88
N GLY A 375 27.99 -0.31 -38.09
CA GLY A 375 26.88 0.41 -38.71
C GLY A 375 25.46 -0.15 -38.44
N GLU A 376 25.33 -1.44 -38.10
CA GLU A 376 24.01 -2.08 -37.95
C GLU A 376 23.20 -1.49 -36.77
N ASP A 377 22.04 -0.90 -37.05
CA ASP A 377 21.15 -0.36 -36.02
C ASP A 377 20.45 -1.49 -35.24
N MET A 378 20.26 -1.28 -33.93
CA MET A 378 19.56 -2.24 -33.06
C MET A 378 18.16 -2.58 -33.56
N LEU A 379 17.45 -1.66 -34.24
CA LEU A 379 16.16 -1.93 -34.86
C LEU A 379 16.26 -2.98 -35.97
N VAL A 380 17.27 -2.89 -36.83
CA VAL A 380 17.51 -3.83 -37.93
C VAL A 380 17.84 -5.21 -37.38
N ALA A 381 18.76 -5.27 -36.40
CA ALA A 381 19.12 -6.51 -35.74
C ALA A 381 17.93 -7.15 -34.99
N ALA A 382 17.08 -6.36 -34.32
CA ALA A 382 15.87 -6.86 -33.66
C ALA A 382 14.83 -7.35 -34.67
N ALA A 383 14.65 -6.64 -35.78
CA ALA A 383 13.78 -7.04 -36.89
C ALA A 383 14.22 -8.36 -37.53
N GLY A 384 15.49 -8.76 -37.43
CA GLY A 384 15.96 -10.11 -37.79
C GLY A 384 15.23 -11.25 -37.08
N LYS A 385 14.55 -10.98 -35.95
CA LYS A 385 13.73 -11.95 -35.20
C LYS A 385 12.22 -11.71 -35.35
N TYR A 386 11.80 -11.08 -36.44
CA TYR A 386 10.41 -10.77 -36.73
C TYR A 386 9.44 -11.97 -36.66
N ALA A 387 9.87 -13.16 -37.09
CA ALA A 387 9.03 -14.36 -36.99
C ALA A 387 8.61 -14.66 -35.54
N THR A 388 9.48 -14.39 -34.56
CA THR A 388 9.15 -14.52 -33.13
C THR A 388 8.16 -13.45 -32.69
N LEU A 389 8.37 -12.20 -33.10
CA LEU A 389 7.46 -11.07 -32.84
C LEU A 389 6.03 -11.36 -33.33
N ARG A 390 5.94 -11.91 -34.55
CA ARG A 390 4.67 -12.23 -35.22
C ARG A 390 3.84 -13.31 -34.55
N ARG A 391 4.44 -14.17 -33.72
CA ARG A 391 3.73 -15.23 -33.00
C ARG A 391 2.78 -14.72 -31.92
N PHE A 392 2.95 -13.49 -31.44
CA PHE A 392 2.11 -12.91 -30.38
C PHE A 392 1.56 -11.52 -30.72
N ALA A 393 2.27 -10.74 -31.53
CA ALA A 393 1.91 -9.33 -31.77
C ALA A 393 0.47 -9.11 -32.28
N PRO A 394 -0.07 -9.88 -33.25
CA PRO A 394 -1.45 -9.71 -33.70
C PRO A 394 -2.47 -9.89 -32.58
N ALA A 395 -2.35 -10.99 -31.83
CA ALA A 395 -3.26 -11.32 -30.74
C ALA A 395 -3.16 -10.28 -29.62
N PHE A 396 -1.94 -9.90 -29.25
CA PHE A 396 -1.71 -8.88 -28.23
C PHE A 396 -2.32 -7.53 -28.62
N LEU A 397 -2.08 -7.08 -29.85
CA LEU A 397 -2.66 -5.82 -30.34
C LEU A 397 -4.18 -5.90 -30.42
N ALA A 398 -4.78 -7.04 -30.75
CA ALA A 398 -6.23 -7.19 -30.79
C ALA A 398 -6.87 -7.22 -29.39
N ALA A 399 -6.17 -7.77 -28.39
CA ALA A 399 -6.71 -7.96 -27.05
C ALA A 399 -6.86 -6.65 -26.26
N PHE A 400 -6.03 -5.64 -26.48
CA PHE A 400 -6.07 -4.42 -25.65
C PHE A 400 -6.70 -3.24 -26.38
N THR A 401 -7.22 -2.25 -25.66
CA THR A 401 -7.53 -0.94 -26.23
C THR A 401 -6.56 0.06 -25.62
N PHE A 402 -5.65 0.57 -26.45
CA PHE A 402 -4.62 1.51 -26.01
C PHE A 402 -5.14 2.94 -26.09
N LYS A 403 -4.92 3.70 -25.03
CA LYS A 403 -5.19 5.14 -24.96
C LYS A 403 -3.87 5.86 -24.70
N ALA A 404 -3.76 7.10 -25.15
CA ALA A 404 -2.54 7.87 -24.99
C ALA A 404 -2.83 9.36 -24.76
N SER A 405 -1.85 10.06 -24.16
CA SER A 405 -1.89 11.51 -23.99
C SER A 405 -1.77 12.22 -25.34
N ALA A 406 -1.85 13.55 -25.36
CA ALA A 406 -1.78 14.32 -26.60
C ALA A 406 -0.55 13.98 -27.47
N GLY A 407 0.60 13.69 -26.84
CA GLY A 407 1.85 13.30 -27.52
C GLY A 407 1.85 11.89 -28.12
N GLY A 408 0.94 10.99 -27.70
CA GLY A 408 0.90 9.60 -28.15
C GLY A 408 -0.12 9.29 -29.26
N LYS A 409 -0.87 10.28 -29.75
CA LYS A 409 -1.90 10.09 -30.80
C LYS A 409 -1.35 9.41 -32.06
N THR A 410 -0.16 9.78 -32.51
CA THR A 410 0.50 9.18 -33.69
C THR A 410 0.80 7.70 -33.48
N LEU A 411 1.17 7.30 -32.26
CA LEU A 411 1.43 5.90 -31.91
C LEU A 411 0.15 5.08 -31.94
N ILE A 412 -0.95 5.60 -31.40
CA ILE A 412 -2.25 4.92 -31.46
C ILE A 412 -2.69 4.71 -32.92
N LYS A 413 -2.53 5.73 -33.78
CA LYS A 413 -2.82 5.58 -35.23
C LYS A 413 -1.95 4.48 -35.88
N ALA A 414 -0.67 4.39 -35.54
CA ALA A 414 0.22 3.33 -36.02
C ALA A 414 -0.23 1.93 -35.56
N VAL A 415 -0.67 1.82 -34.29
CA VAL A 415 -1.23 0.56 -33.75
C VAL A 415 -2.52 0.16 -34.46
N GLU A 416 -3.44 1.10 -34.71
CA GLU A 416 -4.66 0.83 -35.48
C GLU A 416 -4.36 0.40 -36.92
N LEU A 417 -3.38 1.03 -37.57
CA LEU A 417 -2.92 0.60 -38.89
C LEU A 417 -2.43 -0.85 -38.86
N LEU A 418 -1.60 -1.23 -37.88
CA LEU A 418 -1.14 -2.60 -37.73
C LEU A 418 -2.30 -3.58 -37.49
N ARG A 419 -3.32 -3.19 -36.71
CA ARG A 419 -4.54 -4.00 -36.52
C ARG A 419 -5.27 -4.23 -37.85
N ASP A 420 -5.48 -3.19 -38.63
CA ASP A 420 -6.15 -3.30 -39.94
C ASP A 420 -5.36 -4.18 -40.92
N LEU A 421 -4.04 -3.97 -41.01
CA LEU A 421 -3.15 -4.80 -41.82
C LEU A 421 -3.18 -6.28 -41.40
N ASN A 422 -3.27 -6.55 -40.09
CA ASN A 422 -3.39 -7.91 -39.57
C ASN A 422 -4.76 -8.53 -39.89
N ARG A 423 -5.86 -7.80 -39.69
CA ARG A 423 -7.23 -8.29 -40.00
C ARG A 423 -7.42 -8.58 -41.48
N ARG A 424 -6.90 -7.71 -42.37
CA ARG A 424 -7.00 -7.87 -43.83
C ARG A 424 -5.89 -8.72 -44.45
N ASN A 425 -4.97 -9.24 -43.63
CA ASN A 425 -3.80 -9.98 -44.06
C ASN A 425 -2.94 -9.27 -45.14
N ARG A 426 -2.90 -7.93 -45.12
CA ARG A 426 -2.18 -7.10 -46.09
C ARG A 426 -0.72 -6.99 -45.74
N ARG A 427 0.18 -7.20 -46.72
CA ARG A 427 1.64 -7.17 -46.51
C ARG A 427 2.26 -5.78 -46.65
N GLN A 428 1.69 -4.94 -47.51
CA GLN A 428 2.21 -3.60 -47.80
C GLN A 428 1.72 -2.60 -46.77
N VAL A 429 2.64 -1.76 -46.28
CA VAL A 429 2.34 -0.62 -45.41
C VAL A 429 2.12 0.62 -46.29
N PRO A 430 1.03 1.40 -46.12
CA PRO A 430 0.79 2.63 -46.89
C PRO A 430 1.90 3.67 -46.74
N ASP A 431 2.21 4.43 -47.79
CA ASP A 431 3.30 5.41 -47.78
C ASP A 431 3.06 6.58 -46.83
N ASP A 432 1.81 6.85 -46.44
CA ASP A 432 1.41 7.87 -45.46
C ASP A 432 1.33 7.32 -44.01
N ALA A 433 1.84 6.10 -43.77
CA ALA A 433 1.75 5.45 -42.47
C ALA A 433 2.31 6.33 -41.33
N PRO A 434 1.62 6.39 -40.18
CA PRO A 434 2.05 7.20 -39.04
C PRO A 434 3.44 6.77 -38.53
N MET A 435 4.32 7.73 -38.26
CA MET A 435 5.71 7.48 -37.82
C MET A 435 5.92 7.98 -36.37
N PRO A 436 5.51 7.22 -35.34
CA PRO A 436 5.56 7.66 -33.93
C PRO A 436 6.97 7.66 -33.31
N PHE A 437 8.01 7.44 -34.12
CA PHE A 437 9.38 7.25 -33.64
C PHE A 437 10.02 8.59 -33.26
N ARG A 438 10.61 8.67 -32.05
CA ARG A 438 11.24 9.91 -31.52
C ARG A 438 12.46 10.36 -32.35
N GLY A 439 13.29 9.41 -32.82
CA GLY A 439 14.50 9.72 -33.60
C GLY A 439 14.29 9.71 -35.12
N ARG A 440 14.98 10.61 -35.84
CA ARG A 440 14.97 10.64 -37.32
C ARG A 440 15.52 9.35 -37.95
N ARG A 441 16.50 8.72 -37.28
CA ARG A 441 17.16 7.49 -37.74
C ARG A 441 16.19 6.34 -37.97
N TRP A 442 15.26 6.07 -37.05
CA TRP A 442 14.25 5.02 -37.24
C TRP A 442 13.27 5.31 -38.37
N ARG A 443 12.92 6.59 -38.59
CA ARG A 443 12.05 6.98 -39.72
C ARG A 443 12.73 6.73 -41.07
N GLN A 444 14.04 6.94 -41.14
CA GLN A 444 14.85 6.64 -42.33
C GLN A 444 14.99 5.14 -42.51
N LEU A 445 15.40 4.39 -41.48
CA LEU A 445 15.61 2.94 -41.58
C LEU A 445 14.35 2.18 -42.00
N VAL A 446 13.18 2.60 -41.52
CA VAL A 446 11.91 1.95 -41.87
C VAL A 446 11.47 2.26 -43.32
N ARG A 447 12.04 3.30 -43.95
CA ARG A 447 11.79 3.68 -45.35
C ARG A 447 13.01 3.34 -46.20
N GLU A 448 12.96 2.21 -46.89
CA GLU A 448 14.01 1.80 -47.82
C GLU A 448 13.51 1.93 -49.27
N GLY A 449 14.28 2.62 -50.12
CA GLY A 449 13.94 2.77 -51.55
C GLY A 449 12.61 3.47 -51.84
N GLY A 450 12.10 4.30 -50.92
CA GLY A 450 10.80 4.98 -51.05
C GLY A 450 9.61 4.19 -50.51
N THR A 451 9.79 2.91 -50.14
CA THR A 451 8.74 2.04 -49.59
C THR A 451 8.96 1.75 -48.10
N ILE A 452 7.89 1.49 -47.36
CA ILE A 452 7.99 1.15 -45.94
C ILE A 452 8.17 -0.37 -45.77
N ASP A 453 9.29 -0.77 -45.16
CA ASP A 453 9.51 -2.16 -44.74
C ASP A 453 8.59 -2.48 -43.55
N ARG A 454 7.64 -3.39 -43.75
CA ARG A 454 6.69 -3.82 -42.71
C ARG A 454 7.38 -4.41 -41.49
N ARG A 455 8.42 -5.21 -41.67
CA ARG A 455 9.16 -5.89 -40.62
C ARG A 455 9.80 -4.86 -39.68
N LEU A 456 10.46 -3.86 -40.26
CA LEU A 456 11.07 -2.76 -39.51
C LEU A 456 10.00 -1.88 -38.86
N TYR A 457 8.94 -1.52 -39.61
CA TYR A 457 7.85 -0.70 -39.11
C TYR A 457 7.15 -1.34 -37.90
N GLU A 458 6.73 -2.60 -37.99
CA GLU A 458 6.03 -3.31 -36.92
C GLU A 458 6.92 -3.49 -35.69
N THR A 459 8.21 -3.82 -35.88
CA THR A 459 9.18 -3.91 -34.78
C THR A 459 9.36 -2.57 -34.07
N ALA A 460 9.47 -1.47 -34.84
CA ALA A 460 9.63 -0.13 -34.30
C ALA A 460 8.37 0.35 -33.56
N VAL A 461 7.17 0.08 -34.09
CA VAL A 461 5.90 0.45 -33.44
C VAL A 461 5.72 -0.30 -32.14
N LEU A 462 5.99 -1.61 -32.09
CA LEU A 462 5.88 -2.39 -30.84
C LEU A 462 6.93 -1.98 -29.79
N ALA A 463 8.14 -1.63 -30.20
CA ALA A 463 9.14 -1.05 -29.30
C ALA A 463 8.69 0.30 -28.73
N THR A 464 8.12 1.16 -29.58
CA THR A 464 7.59 2.46 -29.17
C THR A 464 6.37 2.30 -28.25
N LEU A 465 5.50 1.32 -28.52
CA LEU A 465 4.36 0.98 -27.66
C LEU A 465 4.80 0.50 -26.28
N ARG A 466 5.79 -0.40 -26.24
CA ARG A 466 6.41 -0.85 -24.99
C ARG A 466 6.95 0.32 -24.18
N ASP A 467 7.73 1.21 -24.79
CA ASP A 467 8.31 2.34 -24.08
C ASP A 467 7.24 3.33 -23.61
N GLY A 468 6.18 3.53 -24.39
CA GLY A 468 5.01 4.33 -24.01
C GLY A 468 4.24 3.76 -22.80
N LEU A 469 4.05 2.43 -22.75
CA LEU A 469 3.42 1.74 -21.62
C LEU A 469 4.28 1.84 -20.35
N ARG A 470 5.62 1.75 -20.47
CA ARG A 470 6.54 1.90 -19.33
C ARG A 470 6.61 3.33 -18.80
N ALA A 471 6.51 4.31 -19.69
CA ALA A 471 6.55 5.72 -19.33
C ALA A 471 5.20 6.25 -18.79
N GLY A 472 4.10 5.51 -18.98
CA GLY A 472 2.75 5.98 -18.69
C GLY A 472 2.16 6.92 -19.75
N ASP A 473 2.86 7.14 -20.87
CA ASP A 473 2.39 7.92 -22.03
C ASP A 473 1.22 7.20 -22.74
N VAL A 474 1.20 5.87 -22.65
CA VAL A 474 0.15 4.98 -23.13
C VAL A 474 -0.40 4.18 -21.95
N TRP A 475 -1.71 4.05 -21.88
CA TRP A 475 -2.39 3.26 -20.86
C TRP A 475 -3.48 2.36 -21.44
N VAL A 476 -3.93 1.42 -20.65
CA VAL A 476 -4.97 0.46 -20.97
C VAL A 476 -6.00 0.45 -19.83
N ASP A 477 -7.25 0.76 -20.15
CA ASP A 477 -8.34 0.72 -19.16
C ASP A 477 -8.59 -0.72 -18.69
N GLY A 478 -9.05 -0.87 -17.45
CA GLY A 478 -9.25 -2.18 -16.82
C GLY A 478 -7.97 -2.86 -16.33
N THR A 479 -6.80 -2.23 -16.47
CA THR A 479 -5.53 -2.71 -15.91
C THR A 479 -5.21 -2.03 -14.58
N ARG A 480 -4.36 -2.61 -13.73
CA ARG A 480 -3.94 -1.97 -12.47
C ARG A 480 -2.57 -1.35 -12.57
N ASN A 481 -1.64 -1.90 -13.34
CA ASN A 481 -0.26 -1.38 -13.43
C ASN A 481 -0.04 -0.46 -14.64
N TYR A 482 -0.97 -0.44 -15.59
CA TYR A 482 -0.87 0.30 -16.84
C TYR A 482 -2.07 1.23 -17.08
N ARG A 483 -2.72 1.73 -16.03
CA ARG A 483 -3.78 2.74 -16.13
C ARG A 483 -3.19 4.15 -16.04
N ARG A 484 -3.96 5.14 -16.48
CA ARG A 484 -3.57 6.55 -16.34
C ARG A 484 -3.46 6.92 -14.87
N PHE A 485 -2.41 7.65 -14.53
CA PHE A 485 -2.11 8.11 -13.18
C PHE A 485 -3.30 8.75 -12.46
N ASP A 486 -3.98 9.68 -13.14
CA ASP A 486 -5.09 10.46 -12.58
C ASP A 486 -6.27 9.56 -12.16
N ALA A 487 -6.38 8.34 -12.72
CA ALA A 487 -7.42 7.37 -12.37
C ALA A 487 -7.15 6.63 -11.04
N TYR A 488 -5.99 6.82 -10.41
CA TYR A 488 -5.77 6.40 -9.01
C TYR A 488 -6.23 7.47 -8.00
N LEU A 489 -6.59 8.67 -8.48
CA LEU A 489 -6.98 9.79 -7.64
C LEU A 489 -8.50 9.96 -7.66
N LEU A 490 -9.06 10.45 -6.56
CA LEU A 490 -10.43 10.94 -6.56
C LEU A 490 -10.52 12.17 -7.48
N PRO A 491 -11.57 12.29 -8.30
CA PRO A 491 -11.83 13.53 -9.02
C PRO A 491 -11.88 14.73 -8.06
N LYS A 492 -11.34 15.89 -8.45
CA LYS A 492 -11.26 17.09 -7.59
C LYS A 492 -12.60 17.48 -6.95
N GLN A 493 -13.71 17.26 -7.67
CA GLN A 493 -15.07 17.52 -7.17
C GLN A 493 -15.53 16.52 -6.10
N GLN A 494 -15.08 15.27 -6.17
CA GLN A 494 -15.47 14.20 -5.22
C GLN A 494 -14.55 14.17 -3.99
N ALA A 495 -13.32 14.69 -4.12
CA ALA A 495 -12.36 14.73 -3.02
C ALA A 495 -12.88 15.51 -1.81
N ALA A 496 -13.58 16.63 -2.02
CA ALA A 496 -14.16 17.43 -0.93
C ALA A 496 -15.28 16.70 -0.18
N ALA A 497 -16.15 16.00 -0.90
CA ALA A 497 -17.23 15.22 -0.30
C ALA A 497 -16.68 14.01 0.46
N ALA A 498 -15.74 13.27 -0.12
CA ALA A 498 -15.08 12.15 0.53
C ALA A 498 -14.28 12.58 1.78
N ALA A 499 -13.72 13.80 1.75
CA ALA A 499 -13.04 14.41 2.88
C ALA A 499 -13.99 14.78 4.02
N ALA A 500 -15.19 15.32 3.73
CA ALA A 500 -16.11 15.82 4.75
C ALA A 500 -16.53 14.77 5.80
N ASP A 501 -16.52 13.48 5.44
CA ASP A 501 -16.89 12.37 6.32
C ASP A 501 -15.73 11.86 7.19
N LEU A 502 -14.52 12.41 7.05
CA LEU A 502 -13.39 12.02 7.89
C LEU A 502 -13.44 12.76 9.24
N PRO A 503 -13.10 12.08 10.36
CA PRO A 503 -13.17 12.66 11.71
C PRO A 503 -11.98 13.58 12.02
N VAL A 504 -11.52 14.35 11.05
CA VAL A 504 -10.38 15.29 11.15
C VAL A 504 -10.70 16.57 10.38
N ASP A 505 -10.15 17.70 10.82
CA ASP A 505 -10.30 18.96 10.09
C ASP A 505 -9.50 18.89 8.77
N ILE A 506 -10.18 19.10 7.64
CA ILE A 506 -9.61 18.92 6.31
C ILE A 506 -9.63 20.23 5.54
N ARG A 507 -8.45 20.57 5.03
CA ARG A 507 -8.25 21.77 4.22
C ARG A 507 -7.64 21.39 2.88
N LEU A 508 -8.42 21.61 1.82
CA LEU A 508 -7.94 21.47 0.45
C LEU A 508 -7.10 22.70 0.08
N VAL A 509 -5.93 22.47 -0.51
CA VAL A 509 -5.00 23.53 -0.96
C VAL A 509 -4.59 23.20 -2.40
N ASP A 510 -4.50 24.22 -3.25
CA ASP A 510 -4.16 24.10 -4.68
C ASP A 510 -2.74 24.62 -4.90
N ASP A 511 -1.76 23.93 -4.30
CA ASP A 511 -0.34 24.32 -4.30
C ASP A 511 0.55 23.08 -4.15
N GLU A 512 1.86 23.20 -4.31
CA GLU A 512 2.81 22.10 -4.15
C GLU A 512 2.73 21.56 -2.70
N PRO A 513 2.42 20.26 -2.48
CA PRO A 513 2.16 19.73 -1.15
C PRO A 513 3.30 19.97 -0.15
N VAL A 514 4.54 19.94 -0.61
CA VAL A 514 5.74 20.13 0.21
C VAL A 514 5.83 21.56 0.74
N ASP A 515 5.47 22.54 -0.09
CA ASP A 515 5.50 23.95 0.29
C ASP A 515 4.42 24.24 1.34
N VAL A 516 3.21 23.73 1.12
CA VAL A 516 2.10 23.86 2.08
C VAL A 516 2.44 23.21 3.43
N ILE A 517 3.02 22.00 3.41
CA ILE A 517 3.40 21.30 4.63
C ILE A 517 4.53 22.03 5.34
N ALA A 518 5.54 22.50 4.61
CA ALA A 518 6.67 23.25 5.17
C ALA A 518 6.23 24.58 5.81
N ASP A 519 5.36 25.33 5.16
CA ASP A 519 4.89 26.62 5.67
C ASP A 519 4.03 26.44 6.93
N ARG A 520 3.28 25.33 7.02
CA ARG A 520 2.50 24.99 8.21
C ARG A 520 3.29 24.28 9.30
N ALA A 521 4.40 23.64 8.96
CA ALA A 521 5.28 22.98 9.90
C ALA A 521 5.75 23.94 11.01
N HIS A 522 5.81 25.24 10.74
CA HIS A 522 6.13 26.27 11.72
C HIS A 522 5.11 26.39 12.87
N PHE A 523 3.86 26.00 12.63
CA PHE A 523 2.76 26.14 13.59
C PHE A 523 2.31 24.80 14.18
N ALA A 524 2.98 23.69 13.83
CA ALA A 524 2.61 22.35 14.25
C ALA A 524 3.60 21.78 15.27
N ASP A 525 3.08 21.21 16.36
CA ASP A 525 3.89 20.52 17.38
C ASP A 525 4.41 19.15 16.89
N LEU A 526 3.72 18.54 15.93
CA LEU A 526 4.08 17.27 15.31
C LEU A 526 3.51 17.21 13.89
N ILE A 527 4.34 16.78 12.94
CA ILE A 527 3.92 16.50 11.58
C ILE A 527 3.89 14.99 11.40
N VAL A 528 2.77 14.47 10.91
CA VAL A 528 2.61 13.04 10.64
C VAL A 528 2.53 12.85 9.13
N LEU A 529 3.49 12.11 8.57
CA LEU A 529 3.56 11.85 7.14
C LEU A 529 3.54 10.34 6.90
N PRO A 530 2.62 9.82 6.05
CA PRO A 530 2.82 8.48 5.54
C PRO A 530 4.09 8.53 4.68
N VAL A 531 4.98 7.59 4.94
CA VAL A 531 6.04 7.27 4.00
C VAL A 531 5.30 6.71 2.80
N ASP A 532 4.77 5.50 2.81
CA ASP A 532 4.36 4.84 1.57
C ASP A 532 3.13 5.41 0.84
N GLY A 533 2.31 6.25 1.48
CA GLY A 533 1.19 6.94 0.83
C GLY A 533 1.62 7.85 -0.33
N TRP A 534 2.83 8.42 -0.25
CA TRP A 534 3.44 9.16 -1.37
C TRP A 534 4.13 8.23 -2.39
N PHE A 535 4.50 7.01 -1.99
CA PHE A 535 5.40 6.10 -2.72
C PHE A 535 4.61 5.10 -3.58
N ALA A 536 3.47 4.61 -3.10
CA ALA A 536 2.62 3.65 -3.81
C ALA A 536 1.82 4.29 -4.95
N CYS A 537 1.58 5.61 -4.87
CA CYS A 537 0.76 6.33 -5.84
C CYS A 537 1.56 7.23 -6.78
N GLY A 538 2.90 7.26 -6.74
CA GLY A 538 3.74 8.04 -7.68
C GLY A 538 3.52 9.56 -7.69
N LEU A 539 2.90 10.12 -6.65
CA LEU A 539 2.47 11.53 -6.55
C LEU A 539 3.61 12.53 -6.56
N ILE A 540 4.83 12.14 -6.16
CA ILE A 540 5.97 13.04 -6.02
C ILE A 540 7.24 12.35 -6.51
N SER A 541 7.92 12.94 -7.49
CA SER A 541 9.27 12.50 -7.89
C SER A 541 10.28 12.81 -6.78
N GLN A 542 11.17 11.87 -6.45
CA GLN A 542 12.22 12.05 -5.43
C GLN A 542 11.70 12.34 -4.01
N ALA A 543 10.71 11.55 -3.54
CA ALA A 543 10.08 11.68 -2.23
C ALA A 543 11.05 11.81 -1.03
N GLU A 544 12.22 11.17 -1.06
CA GLU A 544 13.25 11.32 -0.03
C GLU A 544 13.83 12.74 0.03
N SER A 545 14.07 13.37 -1.13
CA SER A 545 14.54 14.75 -1.22
C SER A 545 13.48 15.72 -0.69
N ARG A 546 12.20 15.38 -0.84
CA ARG A 546 11.06 16.18 -0.41
C ARG A 546 10.77 16.04 1.09
N LEU A 547 10.92 14.86 1.69
CA LEU A 547 10.94 14.68 3.16
C LEU A 547 12.09 15.48 3.80
N SER A 548 13.28 15.44 3.18
CA SER A 548 14.40 16.28 3.60
C SER A 548 14.10 17.77 3.44
N GLU A 549 13.36 18.18 2.41
CA GLU A 549 12.93 19.57 2.21
C GLU A 549 11.95 20.05 3.30
N VAL A 550 10.96 19.22 3.68
CA VAL A 550 10.08 19.51 4.83
C VAL A 550 10.88 19.59 6.14
N LEU A 551 11.86 18.71 6.35
CA LEU A 551 12.73 18.77 7.55
C LEU A 551 13.68 19.99 7.55
N LEU A 552 14.08 20.47 6.38
CA LEU A 552 14.96 21.64 6.24
C LEU A 552 14.19 22.95 6.44
N ARG A 553 12.95 23.02 5.97
CA ARG A 553 12.10 24.23 6.04
C ARG A 553 11.26 24.27 7.31
N GLY A 554 10.74 23.13 7.76
CA GLY A 554 9.92 23.00 8.95
C GLY A 554 10.75 23.00 10.24
N ALA A 555 10.18 23.58 11.31
CA ALA A 555 10.84 23.62 12.63
C ALA A 555 10.44 22.46 13.56
N GLY A 556 9.39 21.71 13.22
CA GLY A 556 8.76 20.71 14.09
C GLY A 556 9.21 19.26 13.88
N PRO A 557 9.04 18.39 14.89
CA PRO A 557 9.23 16.95 14.80
C PRO A 557 8.36 16.29 13.73
N ILE A 558 8.90 15.30 13.02
CA ILE A 558 8.19 14.57 11.96
C ILE A 558 8.11 13.09 12.30
N LEU A 559 6.89 12.57 12.40
CA LEU A 559 6.62 11.14 12.47
C LEU A 559 6.34 10.60 11.06
N ALA A 560 7.33 9.90 10.52
CA ALA A 560 7.22 9.18 9.26
C ALA A 560 6.60 7.80 9.52
N ILE A 561 5.40 7.52 8.98
CA ILE A 561 4.66 6.28 9.20
C ILE A 561 4.90 5.31 8.03
N GLY A 562 5.40 4.10 8.30
CA GLY A 562 5.54 3.05 7.29
C GLY A 562 4.20 2.47 6.78
N GLU A 563 4.23 1.58 5.79
CA GLU A 563 3.08 1.03 5.05
C GLU A 563 1.86 0.66 5.91
N ASN A 564 2.11 0.13 7.11
CA ASN A 564 1.06 -0.28 8.04
C ASN A 564 1.25 0.44 9.38
N TYR A 565 0.37 1.40 9.68
CA TYR A 565 0.33 1.98 11.03
C TYR A 565 -0.01 0.90 12.06
N ARG A 566 0.87 0.73 13.04
CA ARG A 566 0.66 -0.08 14.24
C ARG A 566 1.01 0.75 15.46
N ARG A 567 0.18 0.66 16.49
CA ARG A 567 0.55 1.21 17.80
C ARG A 567 1.70 0.34 18.34
N SER A 568 2.87 0.93 18.56
CA SER A 568 4.03 0.17 19.05
C SER A 568 3.94 -0.01 20.56
N GLU A 569 4.18 -1.24 21.04
CA GLU A 569 4.37 -1.55 22.47
C GLU A 569 5.84 -1.46 22.89
N GLU A 570 6.76 -1.52 21.92
CA GLU A 570 8.21 -1.45 22.09
C GLU A 570 8.77 -0.38 21.14
N VAL A 571 9.64 0.52 21.62
CA VAL A 571 10.17 1.63 20.82
C VAL A 571 11.68 1.72 20.97
N VAL A 572 12.39 1.74 19.84
CA VAL A 572 13.86 1.79 19.81
C VAL A 572 14.34 3.22 19.59
N ILE A 573 15.28 3.68 20.40
CA ILE A 573 15.78 5.05 20.40
C ILE A 573 17.29 5.01 20.19
N GLY A 574 17.76 5.53 19.05
CA GLY A 574 19.19 5.62 18.77
C GLY A 574 19.81 6.82 19.47
N LEU A 575 20.85 6.58 20.27
CA LEU A 575 21.64 7.62 20.92
C LEU A 575 23.08 7.53 20.43
N ASP A 576 23.59 8.61 19.83
CA ASP A 576 24.95 8.71 19.30
C ASP A 576 25.79 9.77 20.05
N GLY A 577 25.27 10.32 21.15
CA GLY A 577 25.87 11.44 21.89
C GLY A 577 25.66 12.80 21.25
N SER A 578 24.96 12.89 20.13
CA SER A 578 24.63 14.18 19.51
C SER A 578 23.50 14.90 20.23
N LEU A 579 23.52 16.23 20.16
CA LEU A 579 22.41 17.07 20.62
C LEU A 579 21.11 16.75 19.85
N ALA A 580 21.22 16.36 18.59
CA ALA A 580 20.07 15.98 17.76
C ALA A 580 19.39 14.71 18.31
N ALA A 581 20.15 13.68 18.66
CA ALA A 581 19.61 12.46 19.28
C ALA A 581 19.00 12.75 20.66
N SER A 582 19.64 13.62 21.46
CA SER A 582 19.10 14.06 22.75
C SER A 582 17.76 14.79 22.60
N ASN A 583 17.67 15.73 21.67
CA ASN A 583 16.44 16.47 21.40
C ASN A 583 15.34 15.55 20.86
N ALA A 584 15.69 14.56 20.04
CA ALA A 584 14.73 13.63 19.47
C ALA A 584 14.03 12.79 20.55
N PHE A 585 14.78 12.15 21.44
CA PHE A 585 14.16 11.33 22.48
C PHE A 585 13.41 12.18 23.51
N LYS A 586 13.94 13.36 23.88
CA LYS A 586 13.25 14.27 24.80
C LYS A 586 11.93 14.75 24.23
N SER A 587 11.90 15.10 22.95
CA SER A 587 10.67 15.49 22.24
C SER A 587 9.66 14.34 22.22
N TYR A 588 10.12 13.14 21.88
CA TYR A 588 9.30 11.93 21.91
C TYR A 588 8.64 11.68 23.29
N VAL A 589 9.44 11.74 24.36
CA VAL A 589 8.95 11.53 25.74
C VAL A 589 7.92 12.59 26.12
N ARG A 590 8.19 13.87 25.81
CA ARG A 590 7.31 15.01 26.14
C ARG A 590 5.99 14.98 25.38
N MET A 591 5.98 14.52 24.13
CA MET A 591 4.74 14.39 23.35
C MET A 591 3.82 13.28 23.86
N GLY A 592 4.31 12.37 24.71
CA GLY A 592 3.52 11.24 25.18
C GLY A 592 3.21 10.22 24.08
N LEU A 593 3.91 10.27 22.94
CA LEU A 593 3.76 9.28 21.87
C LEU A 593 3.99 7.88 22.43
N TRP A 594 3.05 6.99 22.13
CA TRP A 594 2.97 5.63 22.67
C TRP A 594 3.30 5.55 24.17
N ALA A 595 2.58 6.32 25.00
CA ALA A 595 2.84 6.47 26.44
C ALA A 595 3.14 5.18 27.23
N ARG A 596 2.54 4.05 26.83
CA ARG A 596 2.70 2.74 27.48
C ARG A 596 3.83 1.89 26.92
N ALA A 597 4.47 2.33 25.83
CA ALA A 597 5.54 1.59 25.22
C ALA A 597 6.78 1.59 26.11
N ARG A 598 7.49 0.48 26.12
CA ARG A 598 8.81 0.37 26.73
C ARG A 598 9.86 0.88 25.74
N LEU A 599 10.79 1.66 26.27
CA LEU A 599 11.80 2.38 25.49
C LEU A 599 13.12 1.61 25.55
N HIS A 600 13.70 1.37 24.39
CA HIS A 600 15.00 0.72 24.24
C HIS A 600 16.00 1.77 23.75
N PHE A 601 16.77 2.35 24.66
CA PHE A 601 17.87 3.25 24.30
C PHE A 601 19.04 2.42 23.79
N VAL A 602 19.50 2.71 22.57
CA VAL A 602 20.56 1.94 21.90
C VAL A 602 21.70 2.87 21.54
N HIS A 603 22.89 2.54 22.03
CA HIS A 603 24.15 3.15 21.62
C HIS A 603 25.04 2.10 20.96
N ALA A 604 25.63 2.46 19.81
CA ALA A 604 26.52 1.57 19.08
C ALA A 604 27.96 2.10 19.13
N VAL A 605 28.89 1.18 19.41
CA VAL A 605 30.32 1.47 19.53
C VAL A 605 31.03 0.93 18.28
N GLU A 606 31.47 1.83 17.40
CA GLU A 606 32.12 1.47 16.13
C GLU A 606 33.62 1.17 16.28
N ASP A 607 34.28 1.58 17.38
CA ASP A 607 35.67 1.20 17.74
C ASP A 607 35.91 1.29 19.26
N HIS A 608 36.70 0.35 19.82
CA HIS A 608 36.97 0.26 21.27
C HIS A 608 37.95 1.36 21.72
N TRP A 609 37.43 2.45 22.29
CA TRP A 609 38.22 3.51 22.93
C TRP A 609 37.99 3.47 24.46
N PRO A 610 38.98 3.04 25.26
CA PRO A 610 38.84 2.90 26.72
C PRO A 610 38.38 4.19 27.42
N ASP A 611 38.79 5.35 26.90
CA ASP A 611 38.53 6.66 27.54
C ASP A 611 37.08 7.17 27.37
N ARG A 612 36.20 6.43 26.68
CA ARG A 612 34.81 6.84 26.44
C ARG A 612 33.75 6.01 27.15
N GLU A 613 34.10 4.88 27.78
CA GLU A 613 33.11 4.00 28.43
C GLU A 613 32.34 4.72 29.56
N ALA A 614 33.05 5.47 30.40
CA ALA A 614 32.43 6.24 31.48
C ALA A 614 31.45 7.32 30.95
N ALA A 615 31.79 7.96 29.82
CA ALA A 615 30.93 8.97 29.19
C ALA A 615 29.68 8.33 28.54
N ILE A 616 29.83 7.15 27.93
CA ILE A 616 28.70 6.40 27.34
C ILE A 616 27.76 5.92 28.44
N SER A 617 28.30 5.35 29.53
CA SER A 617 27.49 4.91 30.67
C SER A 617 26.70 6.08 31.27
N SER A 618 27.39 7.20 31.52
CA SER A 618 26.77 8.43 32.05
C SER A 618 25.63 8.94 31.14
N MET A 619 25.85 8.97 29.82
CA MET A 619 24.81 9.34 28.86
C MET A 619 23.59 8.39 28.88
N MET A 620 23.82 7.08 29.00
CA MET A 620 22.73 6.10 29.08
C MET A 620 21.93 6.27 30.37
N ASP A 621 22.61 6.46 31.50
CA ASP A 621 21.98 6.65 32.81
C ASP A 621 21.13 7.93 32.83
N ASP A 622 21.63 9.02 32.24
CA ASP A 622 20.89 10.27 32.08
C ASP A 622 19.63 10.09 31.22
N ALA A 623 19.70 9.31 30.15
CA ALA A 623 18.56 9.03 29.28
C ALA A 623 17.48 8.19 30.00
N LEU A 624 17.90 7.17 30.78
CA LEU A 624 17.02 6.37 31.61
C LEU A 624 16.36 7.21 32.70
N ALA A 625 17.14 8.01 33.43
CA ALA A 625 16.64 8.89 34.48
C ALA A 625 15.60 9.89 33.92
N TYR A 626 15.88 10.47 32.75
CA TYR A 626 14.92 11.34 32.07
C TYR A 626 13.62 10.59 31.74
N ALA A 627 13.69 9.41 31.14
CA ALA A 627 12.50 8.62 30.80
C ALA A 627 11.67 8.26 32.05
N HIS A 628 12.32 7.84 33.14
CA HIS A 628 11.66 7.47 34.39
C HIS A 628 10.97 8.65 35.06
N ARG A 629 11.54 9.86 35.00
CA ARG A 629 10.90 11.08 35.52
C ARG A 629 9.56 11.38 34.84
N PHE A 630 9.39 10.94 33.60
CA PHE A 630 8.13 11.03 32.85
C PHE A 630 7.27 9.76 32.91
N GLY A 631 7.54 8.86 33.89
CA GLY A 631 6.78 7.63 34.10
C GLY A 631 6.93 6.59 32.99
N ARG A 632 8.00 6.67 32.18
CA ARG A 632 8.24 5.74 31.07
C ARG A 632 9.05 4.53 31.54
N ARG A 633 8.72 3.35 31.01
CA ARG A 633 9.54 2.13 31.14
C ARG A 633 10.67 2.21 30.13
N ALA A 634 11.91 2.10 30.56
CA ALA A 634 13.07 2.21 29.67
C ALA A 634 14.19 1.24 30.07
N VAL A 635 14.97 0.82 29.07
CA VAL A 635 16.17 -0.03 29.20
C VAL A 635 17.23 0.50 28.24
N ALA A 636 18.50 0.45 28.65
CA ALA A 636 19.64 0.87 27.82
C ALA A 636 20.41 -0.35 27.28
N HIS A 637 20.90 -0.23 26.05
CA HIS A 637 21.65 -1.24 25.31
C HIS A 637 22.89 -0.59 24.71
N VAL A 638 24.07 -1.07 25.09
CA VAL A 638 25.34 -0.66 24.49
C VAL A 638 25.88 -1.86 23.72
N MET A 639 26.12 -1.70 22.41
CA MET A 639 26.47 -2.82 21.52
C MET A 639 27.61 -2.44 20.59
N ALA A 640 28.43 -3.42 20.21
CA ALA A 640 29.44 -3.23 19.18
C ALA A 640 28.82 -3.22 17.77
N GLY A 641 29.40 -2.45 16.86
CA GLY A 641 29.01 -2.37 15.45
C GLY A 641 28.34 -1.05 15.08
N SER A 642 27.66 -1.01 13.93
CA SER A 642 27.00 0.20 13.47
C SER A 642 25.70 0.48 14.25
N THR A 643 25.29 1.75 14.32
CA THR A 643 24.01 2.15 14.96
C THR A 643 22.83 1.41 14.36
N LEU A 644 22.84 1.19 13.05
CA LEU A 644 21.75 0.48 12.38
C LEU A 644 21.71 -1.00 12.77
N ASP A 645 22.86 -1.67 12.83
CA ASP A 645 22.92 -3.09 13.16
C ASP A 645 22.49 -3.34 14.62
N ALA A 646 22.96 -2.48 15.54
CA ALA A 646 22.55 -2.52 16.94
C ALA A 646 21.04 -2.33 17.10
N MET A 647 20.46 -1.32 16.43
CA MET A 647 19.02 -1.09 16.46
C MET A 647 18.25 -2.26 15.84
N ASN A 648 18.68 -2.78 14.69
CA ASN A 648 18.03 -3.91 14.02
C ASN A 648 18.00 -5.16 14.90
N ARG A 649 19.06 -5.44 15.66
CA ARG A 649 19.08 -6.55 16.61
C ARG A 649 18.00 -6.39 17.67
N ILE A 650 17.91 -5.21 18.30
CA ILE A 650 16.87 -4.94 19.30
C ILE A 650 15.47 -4.99 18.69
N ILE A 651 15.29 -4.49 17.46
CA ILE A 651 14.03 -4.56 16.73
C ILE A 651 13.61 -6.03 16.53
N GLN A 652 14.53 -6.90 16.13
CA GLN A 652 14.26 -8.33 15.94
C GLN A 652 13.92 -9.05 17.24
N GLU A 653 14.59 -8.71 18.34
CA GLU A 653 14.38 -9.32 19.66
C GLU A 653 13.05 -8.89 20.31
N THR A 654 12.66 -7.62 20.10
CA THR A 654 11.50 -7.01 20.79
C THR A 654 10.25 -6.94 19.93
N GLY A 655 10.39 -7.06 18.60
CA GLY A 655 9.30 -6.82 17.66
C GLY A 655 8.90 -5.34 17.57
N ALA A 656 9.80 -4.41 17.93
CA ALA A 656 9.52 -2.98 17.87
C ALA A 656 9.10 -2.54 16.47
N THR A 657 8.01 -1.76 16.38
CA THR A 657 7.47 -1.25 15.12
C THR A 657 7.70 0.26 14.94
N ALA A 658 8.35 0.89 15.92
CA ALA A 658 8.68 2.31 15.88
C ALA A 658 10.08 2.63 16.41
N ALA A 659 10.68 3.66 15.82
CA ALA A 659 12.00 4.14 16.18
C ALA A 659 12.04 5.66 16.35
N VAL A 660 12.99 6.16 17.14
CA VAL A 660 13.25 7.59 17.33
C VAL A 660 14.71 7.88 17.00
N LEU A 661 14.92 8.85 16.12
CA LEU A 661 16.26 9.25 15.66
C LEU A 661 16.41 10.78 15.62
N GLY A 662 17.59 11.23 16.03
CA GLY A 662 18.04 12.60 15.80
C GLY A 662 18.58 12.76 14.38
N SER A 663 18.30 13.90 13.75
CA SER A 663 18.87 14.26 12.47
C SER A 663 19.69 15.54 12.59
N ASN A 664 20.90 15.55 12.03
CA ASN A 664 21.76 16.72 12.08
C ASN A 664 21.44 17.66 10.91
N ARG A 665 20.83 18.82 11.20
CA ARG A 665 20.51 19.85 10.20
C ARG A 665 21.69 20.21 9.30
N ARG A 666 22.92 20.32 9.81
CA ARG A 666 24.09 20.69 8.97
C ARG A 666 24.38 19.64 7.89
N ARG A 667 24.28 18.35 8.22
CA ARG A 667 24.44 17.25 7.23
C ARG A 667 23.27 17.20 6.26
N LEU A 668 22.04 17.43 6.75
CA LEU A 668 20.85 17.57 5.90
C LEU A 668 20.96 18.75 4.93
N PHE A 669 21.51 19.89 5.36
CA PHE A 669 21.71 21.08 4.52
C PHE A 669 22.73 20.82 3.41
N ALA A 670 23.82 20.10 3.72
CA ALA A 670 24.88 19.80 2.76
C ALA A 670 24.42 18.80 1.67
N ASP A 671 23.76 17.70 2.09
CA ASP A 671 23.47 16.58 1.17
C ASP A 671 22.02 16.51 0.70
N ARG A 672 21.13 17.36 1.26
CA ARG A 672 19.66 17.33 1.06
C ARG A 672 19.06 15.94 1.20
N ARG A 673 19.61 15.10 2.08
CA ARG A 673 19.26 13.68 2.22
C ARG A 673 19.20 13.27 3.68
N LEU A 674 18.21 12.43 4.00
CA LEU A 674 18.13 11.70 5.28
C LEU A 674 19.37 10.81 5.51
N THR A 675 19.67 10.52 6.78
CA THR A 675 20.74 9.60 7.16
C THR A 675 20.47 8.17 6.66
N ALA A 676 21.52 7.41 6.33
CA ALA A 676 21.41 6.04 5.82
C ALA A 676 20.63 5.11 6.77
N THR A 677 20.77 5.30 8.09
CA THR A 677 20.04 4.58 9.14
C THR A 677 18.54 4.82 9.05
N THR A 678 18.12 6.08 8.95
CA THR A 678 16.69 6.44 8.85
C THR A 678 16.05 5.81 7.61
N LYS A 679 16.75 5.84 6.48
CA LYS A 679 16.25 5.26 5.22
C LYS A 679 16.00 3.76 5.32
N LYS A 680 16.96 3.01 5.87
CA LYS A 680 16.86 1.55 5.98
C LYS A 680 15.78 1.13 6.99
N LEU A 681 15.66 1.82 8.13
CA LEU A 681 14.59 1.50 9.11
C LEU A 681 13.19 1.71 8.53
N ILE A 682 12.99 2.77 7.76
CA ILE A 682 11.71 3.05 7.12
C ILE A 682 11.44 2.01 6.01
N ARG A 683 12.39 1.82 5.09
CA ARG A 683 12.18 1.05 3.85
C ARG A 683 12.27 -0.46 4.05
N ASP A 684 13.27 -0.92 4.78
CA ASP A 684 13.58 -2.34 4.88
C ASP A 684 12.76 -3.00 6.01
N ASN A 685 12.41 -2.23 7.05
CA ASN A 685 11.66 -2.74 8.21
C ASN A 685 10.21 -2.21 8.31
N GLY A 686 9.79 -1.29 7.44
CA GLY A 686 8.42 -0.75 7.45
C GLY A 686 8.06 0.01 8.74
N MET A 687 9.05 0.56 9.45
CA MET A 687 8.86 1.14 10.78
C MET A 687 8.27 2.56 10.73
N SER A 688 7.56 2.93 11.80
CA SER A 688 7.23 4.34 12.06
C SER A 688 8.42 5.03 12.73
N VAL A 689 8.99 6.06 12.11
CA VAL A 689 10.21 6.73 12.61
C VAL A 689 9.91 8.19 12.96
N LEU A 690 10.13 8.55 14.22
CA LEU A 690 10.15 9.96 14.64
C LEU A 690 11.53 10.55 14.36
N ILE A 691 11.55 11.62 13.57
CA ILE A 691 12.74 12.37 13.20
C ILE A 691 12.63 13.77 13.79
N VAL A 692 13.67 14.19 14.51
CA VAL A 692 13.78 15.55 15.06
C VAL A 692 15.07 16.17 14.57
N GLY A 693 14.98 17.35 13.97
CA GLY A 693 16.09 18.09 13.36
C GLY A 693 16.58 19.25 14.20
#